data_AF-E5XP54-F1
#
_entry.id   AF-E5XP54-F1
#
_cell.length_a   1.000
_cell.length_b   1.000
_cell.length_c   1.000
_cell.angle_alpha   90.00
_cell.angle_beta   90.00
_cell.angle_gamma   90.00
#
_symmetry.space_group_name_H-M   'P 1'
#
loop_
_entity.id
_entity.type
_entity.pdbx_description
1 polymer ?
#
loop_
_entity_poly.entity_id
_entity_poly.type
_entity_poly.pdbx_seq_one_letter_code
_entity_poly.pdbx_strand_id
1 'polypeptide(L)'
;MTPLAFLRASWRSLTSMRTALVLLFLLAVAAVPGAILPQKDLNIGKVDRWIHDHPKIGPWLDKCMFFEIFISPWFTAIYALLFVSLVGCLVPRLVEQSKQLRAPLTKTPRNLSRLPHHAALRAAGAELAQRQVREALRGWRQEVRETEGGWEISAERGFAHEFGNLLFHFALLGILAAIALGRLWGYEGTRTLIAGPDETGFCNTSTSVYDSFRGGLLEDGTDLDPFCLQAKTFHEKFLANGQPDDYESTVAYQLPDDFARNSWRDYTLRVNHPLRVEGLRVYLMGHGFAPTFTVTWPGGPNGQSRTETVPFIPQDGTTFLSSGAARFDPPAGMWPDLGERDQHGIALEGLFAPSAGLHGTLLTSLSPELTNPGVAIDIYEGDTGLNSGRPQSATSLDHRLIESGKLVRKARRNLMQGESETLPDGVVVRFDGVRPWVSLQVSKDPAQLWVLLFAVTMVAGLLGSLVVRRRRVWARFESGSWSWAGWPAPTRRAGTANSRNWSGRSTKGCENTQRDQARDLDELQPHVRVVRAGAAGGCFLGAGEDLPGAPGEERTDCQELREQRPDDEASPRPALHVRTACGETAEEQRRQDQLDQVQRAEDQPADAEPQRQGDAGGAEFQRGFEKGDRHHHPEPERRQEQDGAFHIERPFSLLRTVVWLAMRRSALCR
;
A
#
# COMPACT_ATOMS: atom_id res chain seq x y z
N MET A 1 -43.47 -2.45 -20.74
CA MET A 1 -42.13 -2.82 -21.26
C MET A 1 -42.02 -4.32 -21.30
N THR A 2 -41.51 -4.92 -22.38
CA THR A 2 -41.22 -6.37 -22.37
C THR A 2 -40.09 -6.67 -21.39
N PRO A 3 -40.03 -7.87 -20.78
CA PRO A 3 -38.95 -8.25 -19.87
C PRO A 3 -37.56 -8.04 -20.47
N LEU A 4 -37.41 -8.34 -21.77
CA LEU A 4 -36.20 -8.11 -22.55
C LEU A 4 -35.83 -6.62 -22.69
N ALA A 5 -36.81 -5.74 -22.88
CA ALA A 5 -36.58 -4.29 -22.96
C ALA A 5 -36.13 -3.72 -21.61
N PHE A 6 -36.73 -4.19 -20.51
CA PHE A 6 -36.32 -3.83 -19.15
C PHE A 6 -34.89 -4.31 -18.85
N LEU A 7 -34.57 -5.59 -19.10
CA LEU A 7 -33.22 -6.13 -18.89
C LEU A 7 -32.15 -5.37 -19.70
N ARG A 8 -32.44 -5.05 -20.96
CA ARG A 8 -31.52 -4.27 -21.81
C ARG A 8 -31.33 -2.85 -21.30
N ALA A 9 -32.39 -2.19 -20.83
CA ALA A 9 -32.31 -0.84 -20.27
C ALA A 9 -31.51 -0.85 -18.96
N SER A 10 -31.79 -1.79 -18.06
CA SER A 10 -31.07 -1.97 -16.80
C SER A 10 -29.59 -2.27 -17.02
N TRP A 11 -29.25 -3.14 -17.97
CA TRP A 11 -27.86 -3.41 -18.35
C TRP A 11 -27.15 -2.16 -18.89
N ARG A 12 -27.78 -1.37 -19.77
CA ARG A 12 -27.20 -0.12 -20.28
C ARG A 12 -26.98 0.91 -19.18
N SER A 13 -27.90 0.98 -18.20
CA SER A 13 -27.75 1.85 -17.04
C SER A 13 -26.58 1.39 -16.16
N LEU A 14 -26.51 0.10 -15.85
CA LEU A 14 -25.49 -0.49 -14.98
C LEU A 14 -24.09 -0.39 -15.60
N THR A 15 -23.96 -0.56 -16.91
CA THR A 15 -22.68 -0.49 -17.63
C THR A 15 -22.21 0.93 -17.96
N SER A 16 -22.92 1.97 -17.48
CA SER A 16 -22.53 3.36 -17.71
C SER A 16 -21.45 3.83 -16.72
N MET A 17 -20.52 4.66 -17.18
CA MET A 17 -19.47 5.27 -16.33
C MET A 17 -20.07 6.12 -15.20
N ARG A 18 -21.21 6.78 -15.45
CA ARG A 18 -21.91 7.58 -14.43
C ARG A 18 -22.36 6.70 -13.28
N THR A 19 -22.97 5.56 -13.58
CA THR A 19 -23.45 4.62 -12.56
C THR A 19 -22.28 4.07 -11.74
N ALA A 20 -21.15 3.73 -12.38
CA ALA A 20 -19.95 3.29 -11.68
C ALA A 20 -19.46 4.34 -10.65
N LEU A 21 -19.43 5.63 -11.02
CA LEU A 21 -19.02 6.70 -10.11
C LEU A 21 -20.01 6.90 -8.95
N VAL A 22 -21.32 6.80 -9.22
CA VAL A 22 -22.35 6.87 -8.17
C VAL A 22 -22.23 5.68 -7.22
N LEU A 23 -22.04 4.47 -7.73
CA LEU A 23 -21.85 3.26 -6.93
C LEU A 23 -20.57 3.33 -6.10
N LEU A 24 -19.48 3.88 -6.66
CA LEU A 24 -18.24 4.11 -5.94
C LEU A 24 -18.44 5.10 -4.77
N PHE A 25 -19.13 6.22 -5.01
CA PHE A 25 -19.48 7.18 -3.96
C PHE A 25 -20.36 6.55 -2.88
N LEU A 26 -21.37 5.79 -3.30
CA LEU A 26 -22.29 5.13 -2.40
C LEU A 26 -21.59 4.04 -1.57
N LEU A 27 -20.65 3.29 -2.14
CA LEU A 27 -19.80 2.36 -1.42
C LEU A 27 -18.95 3.07 -0.35
N ALA A 28 -18.37 4.23 -0.68
CA ALA A 28 -17.60 5.03 0.26
C ALA A 28 -18.46 5.51 1.45
N VAL A 29 -19.67 6.03 1.17
CA VAL A 29 -20.62 6.43 2.23
C VAL A 29 -21.06 5.23 3.07
N ALA A 30 -21.32 4.09 2.43
CA ALA A 30 -21.70 2.85 3.09
C ALA A 30 -20.62 2.29 4.02
N ALA A 31 -19.34 2.56 3.76
CA ALA A 31 -18.22 2.10 4.59
C ALA A 31 -18.00 2.95 5.87
N VAL A 32 -18.48 4.20 5.91
CA VAL A 32 -18.27 5.13 7.04
C VAL A 32 -18.73 4.54 8.39
N PRO A 33 -19.94 3.96 8.52
CA PRO A 33 -20.37 3.40 9.80
C PRO A 33 -19.47 2.25 10.28
N GLY A 34 -18.88 1.48 9.36
CA GLY A 34 -17.95 0.40 9.69
C GLY A 34 -16.67 0.88 10.37
N ALA A 35 -16.26 2.13 10.14
CA ALA A 35 -15.11 2.75 10.80
C ALA A 35 -15.44 3.36 12.16
N ILE A 36 -16.72 3.66 12.42
CA ILE A 36 -17.17 4.36 13.64
C ILE A 36 -17.73 3.38 14.67
N LEU A 37 -18.48 2.37 14.23
CA LEU A 37 -19.13 1.39 15.09
C LEU A 37 -18.24 0.17 15.31
N PRO A 38 -18.25 -0.44 16.51
CA PRO A 38 -17.53 -1.69 16.76
C PRO A 38 -18.03 -2.79 15.82
N GLN A 39 -17.13 -3.63 15.30
CA GLN A 39 -17.50 -4.73 14.39
C GLN A 39 -17.37 -6.07 15.11
N LYS A 40 -18.34 -6.98 14.90
CA LYS A 40 -18.35 -8.30 15.57
C LYS A 40 -17.15 -9.16 15.20
N ASP A 41 -16.71 -9.09 13.95
CA ASP A 41 -15.51 -9.78 13.45
C ASP A 41 -14.22 -9.39 14.19
N LEU A 42 -14.20 -8.21 14.82
CA LEU A 42 -13.05 -7.71 15.58
C LEU A 42 -13.19 -7.97 17.08
N ASN A 43 -14.36 -7.69 17.66
CA ASN A 43 -14.58 -7.88 19.10
C ASN A 43 -16.09 -7.91 19.44
N ILE A 44 -16.63 -9.11 19.61
CA ILE A 44 -18.03 -9.33 19.98
C ILE A 44 -18.36 -8.65 21.31
N GLY A 45 -17.48 -8.75 22.32
CA GLY A 45 -17.72 -8.15 23.64
C GLY A 45 -17.76 -6.62 23.65
N LYS A 46 -17.12 -5.93 22.70
CA LYS A 46 -17.28 -4.48 22.50
C LYS A 46 -18.64 -4.16 21.88
N VAL A 47 -19.12 -4.97 20.95
CA VAL A 47 -20.45 -4.81 20.33
C VAL A 47 -21.55 -5.04 21.36
N ASP A 48 -21.46 -6.11 22.14
CA ASP A 48 -22.47 -6.44 23.17
C ASP A 48 -22.58 -5.34 24.22
N ARG A 49 -21.45 -4.83 24.72
CA ARG A 49 -21.42 -3.67 25.61
C ARG A 49 -22.02 -2.43 24.95
N TRP A 50 -21.67 -2.15 23.69
CA TRP A 50 -22.22 -0.99 22.98
C TRP A 50 -23.74 -1.08 22.84
N ILE A 51 -24.27 -2.25 22.49
CA ILE A 51 -25.72 -2.50 22.37
C ILE A 51 -26.41 -2.36 23.73
N HIS A 52 -25.80 -2.90 24.79
CA HIS A 52 -26.27 -2.77 26.16
C HIS A 52 -26.32 -1.29 26.60
N ASP A 53 -25.28 -0.52 26.29
CA ASP A 53 -25.18 0.91 26.62
C ASP A 53 -26.13 1.77 25.78
N HIS A 54 -26.55 1.30 24.59
CA HIS A 54 -27.44 2.00 23.66
C HIS A 54 -28.72 1.20 23.32
N PRO A 55 -29.61 0.96 24.30
CA PRO A 55 -30.72 0.01 24.15
C PRO A 55 -31.79 0.44 23.11
N LYS A 56 -31.85 1.72 22.74
CA LYS A 56 -32.82 2.23 21.74
C LYS A 56 -32.38 2.03 20.29
N ILE A 57 -31.09 2.23 20.00
CA ILE A 57 -30.54 2.19 18.62
C ILE A 57 -29.78 0.90 18.34
N GLY A 58 -29.16 0.29 19.35
CA GLY A 58 -28.37 -0.94 19.22
C GLY A 58 -29.13 -2.08 18.55
N PRO A 59 -30.31 -2.49 19.06
CA PRO A 59 -31.07 -3.57 18.44
C PRO A 59 -31.52 -3.30 17.00
N TRP A 60 -31.70 -2.03 16.61
CA TRP A 60 -32.05 -1.67 15.24
C TRP A 60 -30.83 -1.70 14.32
N LEU A 61 -29.70 -1.15 14.77
CA LEU A 61 -28.43 -1.20 14.03
C LEU A 61 -27.96 -2.64 13.81
N ASP A 62 -28.13 -3.50 14.82
CA ASP A 62 -27.81 -4.92 14.73
C ASP A 62 -28.70 -5.65 13.71
N LYS A 63 -30.02 -5.40 13.74
CA LYS A 63 -30.95 -5.93 12.72
C LYS A 63 -30.64 -5.47 11.30
N CYS A 64 -30.15 -4.24 11.16
CA CYS A 64 -29.70 -3.69 9.87
C CYS A 64 -28.25 -4.10 9.50
N MET A 65 -27.59 -4.92 10.33
CA MET A 65 -26.23 -5.43 10.15
C MET A 65 -25.13 -4.36 10.12
N PHE A 66 -25.26 -3.26 10.86
CA PHE A 66 -24.22 -2.23 10.94
C PHE A 66 -22.98 -2.65 11.75
N PHE A 67 -23.10 -3.62 12.66
CA PHE A 67 -21.98 -4.21 13.40
C PHE A 67 -21.27 -5.34 12.63
N GLU A 68 -21.80 -5.68 11.44
CA GLU A 68 -21.28 -6.69 10.51
C GLU A 68 -21.38 -6.15 9.08
N ILE A 69 -21.03 -4.87 8.92
CA ILE A 69 -21.40 -4.08 7.72
C ILE A 69 -20.79 -4.65 6.44
N PHE A 70 -19.56 -5.17 6.52
CA PHE A 70 -18.79 -5.65 5.38
C PHE A 70 -19.33 -6.96 4.79
N ILE A 71 -20.10 -7.73 5.58
CA ILE A 71 -20.79 -8.94 5.13
C ILE A 71 -22.30 -8.72 4.96
N SER A 72 -22.80 -7.51 5.22
CA SER A 72 -24.23 -7.21 5.11
C SER A 72 -24.72 -7.36 3.65
N PRO A 73 -25.96 -7.84 3.43
CA PRO A 73 -26.50 -8.04 2.09
C PRO A 73 -26.55 -6.75 1.26
N TRP A 74 -26.83 -5.61 1.89
CA TRP A 74 -26.95 -4.33 1.21
C TRP A 74 -25.59 -3.76 0.82
N PHE A 75 -24.57 -3.86 1.68
CA PHE A 75 -23.19 -3.50 1.34
C PHE A 75 -22.65 -4.37 0.21
N THR A 76 -22.88 -5.68 0.30
CA THR A 76 -22.51 -6.67 -0.71
C THR A 76 -23.20 -6.39 -2.05
N ALA A 77 -24.47 -5.97 -2.05
CA ALA A 77 -25.18 -5.59 -3.27
C ALA A 77 -24.54 -4.39 -3.98
N ILE A 78 -24.13 -3.36 -3.22
CA ILE A 78 -23.45 -2.17 -3.78
C ILE A 78 -22.12 -2.58 -4.41
N TYR A 79 -21.33 -3.37 -3.68
CA TYR A 79 -20.06 -3.91 -4.15
C TYR A 79 -20.22 -4.77 -5.42
N ALA A 80 -21.20 -5.68 -5.45
CA ALA A 80 -21.47 -6.53 -6.59
C ALA A 80 -21.94 -5.72 -7.82
N LEU A 81 -22.83 -4.74 -7.63
CA LEU A 81 -23.26 -3.84 -8.69
C LEU A 81 -22.10 -3.01 -9.24
N LEU A 82 -21.22 -2.52 -8.37
CA LEU A 82 -20.02 -1.79 -8.77
C LEU A 82 -19.10 -2.67 -9.61
N PHE A 83 -18.88 -3.92 -9.19
CA PHE A 83 -18.06 -4.89 -9.93
C PHE A 83 -18.64 -5.19 -11.32
N VAL A 84 -19.94 -5.48 -11.41
CA VAL A 84 -20.62 -5.72 -12.70
C VAL A 84 -20.56 -4.47 -13.58
N SER A 85 -20.76 -3.27 -12.99
CA SER A 85 -20.65 -1.99 -13.69
C SER A 85 -19.24 -1.78 -14.26
N LEU A 86 -18.21 -2.09 -13.48
CA LEU A 86 -16.81 -1.97 -13.88
C LEU A 86 -16.48 -2.91 -15.05
N VAL A 87 -16.87 -4.19 -14.96
CA VAL A 87 -16.71 -5.14 -16.07
C VAL A 87 -17.46 -4.66 -17.31
N GLY A 88 -18.71 -4.25 -17.13
CA GLY A 88 -19.59 -3.80 -18.20
C GLY A 88 -19.12 -2.52 -18.90
N CYS A 89 -18.44 -1.61 -18.21
CA CYS A 89 -17.87 -0.41 -18.83
C CYS A 89 -16.52 -0.68 -19.52
N LEU A 90 -15.78 -1.70 -19.08
CA LEU A 90 -14.44 -2.01 -19.58
C LEU A 90 -14.45 -2.84 -20.87
N VAL A 91 -15.35 -3.84 -20.97
CA VAL A 91 -15.42 -4.74 -22.15
C VAL A 91 -15.69 -3.99 -23.47
N PRO A 92 -16.68 -3.07 -23.57
CA PRO A 92 -16.91 -2.32 -24.81
C PRO A 92 -15.72 -1.45 -25.19
N ARG A 93 -15.02 -0.89 -24.19
CA ARG A 93 -13.84 -0.05 -24.39
C ARG A 93 -12.68 -0.83 -24.98
N LEU A 94 -12.47 -2.08 -24.56
CA LEU A 94 -11.48 -2.98 -25.16
C LEU A 94 -11.79 -3.26 -26.63
N VAL A 95 -13.07 -3.56 -26.93
CA VAL A 95 -13.50 -3.80 -28.31
C VAL A 95 -13.24 -2.56 -29.17
N GLU A 96 -13.61 -1.38 -28.70
CA GLU A 96 -13.42 -0.14 -29.45
C GLU A 96 -11.94 0.21 -29.64
N GLN A 97 -11.10 0.06 -28.61
CA GLN A 97 -9.65 0.25 -28.75
C GLN A 97 -9.06 -0.72 -29.77
N SER A 98 -9.49 -1.99 -29.77
CA SER A 98 -9.03 -2.99 -30.73
C SER A 98 -9.44 -2.68 -32.18
N LYS A 99 -10.56 -1.96 -32.37
CA LYS A 99 -11.00 -1.44 -33.67
C LYS A 99 -10.19 -0.22 -34.07
N GLN A 100 -9.92 0.70 -33.15
CA GLN A 100 -9.14 1.91 -33.41
C GLN A 100 -7.68 1.60 -33.79
N LEU A 101 -7.09 0.56 -33.21
CA LEU A 101 -5.77 0.06 -33.63
C LEU A 101 -5.75 -0.40 -35.10
N ARG A 102 -6.90 -0.80 -35.64
CA ARG A 102 -7.08 -1.24 -37.04
C ARG A 102 -7.64 -0.14 -37.95
N ALA A 103 -8.18 0.94 -37.41
CA ALA A 103 -8.80 2.02 -38.17
C ALA A 103 -7.76 2.83 -38.98
N PRO A 104 -8.10 3.33 -40.18
CA PRO A 104 -7.20 4.18 -40.97
C PRO A 104 -6.91 5.51 -40.26
N LEU A 105 -5.82 6.17 -40.66
CA LEU A 105 -5.40 7.43 -40.05
C LEU A 105 -6.42 8.54 -40.35
N THR A 106 -6.64 9.44 -39.38
CA THR A 106 -7.52 10.60 -39.57
C THR A 106 -7.06 11.43 -40.77
N LYS A 107 -7.99 11.95 -41.57
CA LYS A 107 -7.68 12.84 -42.70
C LYS A 107 -6.99 14.12 -42.26
N THR A 108 -6.10 14.63 -43.11
CA THR A 108 -5.45 15.91 -42.94
C THR A 108 -6.50 17.01 -42.79
N PRO A 109 -6.44 17.84 -41.73
CA PRO A 109 -7.38 18.94 -41.56
C PRO A 109 -7.40 19.88 -42.76
N ARG A 110 -8.60 20.36 -43.13
CA ARG A 110 -8.75 21.28 -44.28
C ARG A 110 -7.93 22.56 -44.13
N ASN A 111 -7.83 23.09 -42.91
CA ASN A 111 -7.11 24.34 -42.62
C ASN A 111 -6.02 24.09 -41.57
N LEU A 112 -4.78 23.89 -42.02
CA LEU A 112 -3.62 23.64 -41.16
C LEU A 112 -3.18 24.88 -40.37
N SER A 113 -3.46 26.09 -40.87
CA SER A 113 -3.09 27.35 -40.20
C SER A 113 -3.84 27.61 -38.88
N ARG A 114 -4.95 26.89 -38.65
CA ARG A 114 -5.71 26.94 -37.38
C ARG A 114 -5.10 26.08 -36.28
N LEU A 115 -4.12 25.24 -36.60
CA LEU A 115 -3.46 24.42 -35.60
C LEU A 115 -2.47 25.28 -34.80
N PRO A 116 -2.39 25.10 -33.46
CA PRO A 116 -1.48 25.88 -32.61
C PRO A 116 0.00 25.74 -33.02
N HIS A 117 0.36 24.59 -33.59
CA HIS A 117 1.68 24.30 -34.12
C HIS A 117 1.56 24.05 -35.62
N HIS A 118 1.83 25.08 -36.42
CA HIS A 118 1.87 24.98 -37.87
C HIS A 118 3.09 25.74 -38.41
N ALA A 119 3.63 25.26 -39.53
CA ALA A 119 4.70 25.91 -40.28
C ALA A 119 4.45 25.70 -41.78
N ALA A 120 4.80 26.70 -42.58
CA ALA A 120 4.78 26.61 -44.04
C ALA A 120 6.22 26.69 -44.55
N LEU A 121 6.64 25.68 -45.30
CA LEU A 121 8.00 25.55 -45.83
C LEU A 121 7.93 25.45 -47.36
N ARG A 122 8.89 26.06 -48.04
CA ARG A 122 9.05 25.94 -49.50
C ARG A 122 10.00 24.78 -49.80
N ALA A 123 9.65 23.95 -50.78
CA ALA A 123 10.47 22.83 -51.21
C ALA A 123 10.63 22.83 -52.74
N ALA A 124 11.71 22.20 -53.23
CA ALA A 124 12.06 22.15 -54.66
C ALA A 124 11.07 21.33 -55.51
N GLY A 125 10.20 20.53 -54.88
CA GLY A 125 9.14 19.77 -55.55
C GLY A 125 8.29 18.99 -54.55
N ALA A 126 6.99 18.81 -54.86
CA ALA A 126 6.03 18.15 -53.96
C ALA A 126 6.42 16.68 -53.67
N GLU A 127 6.85 15.92 -54.69
CA GLU A 127 7.25 14.51 -54.51
C GLU A 127 8.53 14.32 -53.70
N LEU A 128 9.51 15.22 -53.86
CA LEU A 128 10.75 15.16 -53.09
C LEU A 128 10.48 15.51 -51.62
N ALA A 129 9.67 16.55 -51.38
CA ALA A 129 9.25 16.94 -50.04
C ALA A 129 8.44 15.85 -49.34
N GLN A 130 7.53 15.19 -50.07
CA GLN A 130 6.74 14.05 -49.61
C GLN A 130 7.65 12.91 -49.13
N ARG A 131 8.68 12.56 -49.91
CA ARG A 131 9.65 11.52 -49.53
C ARG A 131 10.48 11.89 -48.30
N GLN A 132 10.97 13.12 -48.24
CA GLN A 132 11.75 13.62 -47.09
C GLN A 132 10.94 13.60 -45.79
N VAL A 133 9.68 14.05 -45.83
CA VAL A 133 8.79 14.02 -44.65
C VAL A 133 8.47 12.58 -44.24
N ARG A 134 8.27 11.68 -45.22
CA ARG A 134 8.04 10.26 -44.95
C ARG A 134 9.24 9.61 -44.24
N GLU A 135 10.45 9.97 -44.66
CA GLU A 135 11.68 9.48 -44.07
C GLU A 135 11.95 10.07 -42.68
N ALA A 136 11.72 11.36 -42.48
CA ALA A 136 11.84 11.99 -41.18
C ALA A 136 10.85 11.42 -40.15
N LEU A 137 9.67 11.00 -40.59
CA LEU A 137 8.65 10.37 -39.75
C LEU A 137 8.78 8.84 -39.69
N ARG A 138 9.97 8.28 -39.97
CA ARG A 138 10.21 6.84 -39.90
C ARG A 138 9.93 6.30 -38.49
N GLY A 139 9.17 5.21 -38.41
CA GLY A 139 8.70 4.63 -37.15
C GLY A 139 7.38 5.22 -36.63
N TRP A 140 6.81 6.22 -37.30
CA TRP A 140 5.43 6.62 -37.11
C TRP A 140 4.51 5.76 -37.97
N ARG A 141 3.25 5.62 -37.57
CA ARG A 141 2.22 5.09 -38.47
C ARG A 141 1.87 6.20 -39.45
N GLN A 142 1.95 5.92 -40.75
CA GLN A 142 1.81 6.93 -41.81
C GLN A 142 0.75 6.47 -42.82
N GLU A 143 -0.01 7.42 -43.35
CA GLU A 143 -0.90 7.21 -44.49
C GLU A 143 -0.70 8.37 -45.46
N VAL A 144 -0.34 8.03 -46.70
CA VAL A 144 -0.15 8.98 -47.79
C VAL A 144 -1.39 8.94 -48.65
N ARG A 145 -1.95 10.11 -48.95
CA ARG A 145 -3.12 10.24 -49.82
C ARG A 145 -2.81 11.21 -50.94
N GLU A 146 -3.19 10.84 -52.15
CA GLU A 146 -3.19 11.73 -53.30
C GLU A 146 -4.51 12.53 -53.30
N THR A 147 -4.42 13.83 -53.59
CA THR A 147 -5.54 14.77 -53.63
C THR A 147 -5.47 15.61 -54.89
N GLU A 148 -6.58 16.24 -55.29
CA GLU A 148 -6.65 17.08 -56.51
C GLU A 148 -5.63 18.24 -56.52
N GLY A 149 -5.15 18.68 -55.35
CA GLY A 149 -4.17 19.76 -55.20
C GLY A 149 -2.74 19.31 -54.87
N GLY A 150 -2.45 18.00 -54.88
CA GLY A 150 -1.14 17.43 -54.55
C GLY A 150 -1.22 16.29 -53.54
N TRP A 151 -0.25 16.19 -52.62
CA TRP A 151 -0.12 15.07 -51.69
C TRP A 151 -0.44 15.47 -50.26
N GLU A 152 -1.02 14.56 -49.49
CA GLU A 152 -1.22 14.71 -48.05
C GLU A 152 -0.61 13.53 -47.30
N ILE A 153 0.08 13.82 -46.19
CA ILE A 153 0.56 12.81 -45.24
C ILE A 153 -0.12 13.04 -43.91
N SER A 154 -0.71 11.98 -43.36
CA SER A 154 -1.12 11.92 -41.96
C SER A 154 -0.23 10.93 -41.24
N ALA A 155 0.32 11.32 -40.09
CA ALA A 155 1.18 10.47 -39.27
C ALA A 155 0.82 10.54 -37.79
N GLU A 156 0.88 9.42 -37.08
CA GLU A 156 0.65 9.38 -35.63
C GLU A 156 1.65 8.47 -34.90
N ARG A 157 1.92 8.81 -33.63
CA ARG A 157 2.77 8.05 -32.70
C ARG A 157 2.23 8.14 -31.28
N GLY A 158 2.52 7.12 -30.46
CA GLY A 158 2.14 7.12 -29.04
C GLY A 158 0.84 6.37 -28.69
N PHE A 159 0.45 5.36 -29.48
CA PHE A 159 -0.69 4.48 -29.19
C PHE A 159 -0.62 3.76 -27.83
N ALA A 160 0.59 3.56 -27.32
CA ALA A 160 0.80 2.91 -26.02
C ALA A 160 0.19 3.71 -24.85
N HIS A 161 -0.08 5.01 -25.00
CA HIS A 161 -0.78 5.81 -23.99
C HIS A 161 -2.17 5.26 -23.66
N GLU A 162 -3.01 5.11 -24.69
CA GLU A 162 -4.40 4.63 -24.54
C GLU A 162 -4.43 3.16 -24.11
N PHE A 163 -3.49 2.36 -24.64
CA PHE A 163 -3.31 0.97 -24.22
C PHE A 163 -2.90 0.87 -22.74
N GLY A 164 -1.97 1.71 -22.27
CA GLY A 164 -1.54 1.73 -20.87
C GLY A 164 -2.68 2.05 -19.91
N ASN A 165 -3.51 3.04 -20.25
CA ASN A 165 -4.69 3.34 -19.46
C ASN A 165 -5.69 2.16 -19.43
N LEU A 166 -5.90 1.49 -20.56
CA LEU A 166 -6.77 0.32 -20.62
C LEU A 166 -6.20 -0.85 -19.79
N LEU A 167 -4.90 -1.11 -19.92
CA LEU A 167 -4.16 -2.13 -19.19
C LEU A 167 -4.26 -1.92 -17.67
N PHE A 168 -4.15 -0.67 -17.22
CA PHE A 168 -4.34 -0.30 -15.81
C PHE A 168 -5.73 -0.73 -15.28
N HIS A 169 -6.81 -0.43 -16.02
CA HIS A 169 -8.17 -0.79 -15.60
C HIS A 169 -8.39 -2.31 -15.61
N PHE A 170 -7.86 -3.03 -16.61
CA PHE A 170 -7.93 -4.50 -16.63
C PHE A 170 -7.12 -5.15 -15.51
N ALA A 171 -5.96 -4.58 -15.18
CA ALA A 171 -5.16 -5.05 -14.08
C ALA A 171 -5.88 -4.85 -12.75
N LEU A 172 -6.54 -3.72 -12.55
CA LEU A 172 -7.39 -3.50 -11.36
C LEU A 172 -8.51 -4.55 -11.26
N LEU A 173 -9.22 -4.81 -12.35
CA LEU A 173 -10.23 -5.87 -12.40
C LEU A 173 -9.62 -7.25 -12.14
N GLY A 174 -8.43 -7.51 -12.69
CA GLY A 174 -7.68 -8.75 -12.49
C GLY A 174 -7.29 -8.97 -11.03
N ILE A 175 -6.87 -7.92 -10.30
CA ILE A 175 -6.63 -8.00 -8.85
C ILE A 175 -7.91 -8.38 -8.11
N LEU A 176 -9.02 -7.69 -8.39
CA LEU A 176 -10.30 -7.97 -7.73
C LEU A 176 -10.75 -9.42 -8.00
N ALA A 177 -10.64 -9.88 -9.24
CA ALA A 177 -10.95 -11.25 -9.61
C ALA A 177 -10.02 -12.24 -8.92
N ALA A 178 -8.70 -11.99 -8.91
CA ALA A 178 -7.73 -12.86 -8.25
C ALA A 178 -8.01 -12.97 -6.74
N ILE A 179 -8.25 -11.85 -6.04
CA ILE A 179 -8.62 -11.87 -4.62
C ILE A 179 -9.91 -12.66 -4.38
N ALA A 180 -10.93 -12.44 -5.21
CA ALA A 180 -12.20 -13.17 -5.11
C ALA A 180 -11.98 -14.68 -5.28
N LEU A 181 -11.26 -15.10 -6.33
CA LEU A 181 -10.91 -16.50 -6.57
C LEU A 181 -10.05 -17.07 -5.43
N GLY A 182 -9.08 -16.31 -4.93
CA GLY A 182 -8.25 -16.70 -3.77
C GLY A 182 -9.07 -16.94 -2.52
N ARG A 183 -10.12 -16.14 -2.27
CA ARG A 183 -11.06 -16.36 -1.17
C ARG A 183 -12.02 -17.53 -1.39
N LEU A 184 -12.21 -18.00 -2.63
CA LEU A 184 -13.04 -19.16 -2.93
C LEU A 184 -12.31 -20.49 -2.64
N TRP A 185 -11.01 -20.57 -2.98
CA TRP A 185 -10.17 -21.78 -2.84
C TRP A 185 -9.14 -21.73 -1.71
N GLY A 186 -8.95 -20.58 -1.08
CA GLY A 186 -8.02 -20.43 0.04
C GLY A 186 -8.65 -20.84 1.36
N TYR A 187 -7.80 -21.05 2.36
CA TYR A 187 -8.23 -21.20 3.74
C TYR A 187 -7.27 -20.51 4.69
N GLU A 188 -7.78 -20.16 5.86
CA GLU A 188 -7.01 -19.72 7.01
C GLU A 188 -7.41 -20.55 8.25
N GLY A 189 -6.41 -21.00 9.01
CA GLY A 189 -6.61 -21.70 10.27
C GLY A 189 -5.68 -21.12 11.33
N THR A 190 -6.20 -20.87 12.52
CA THR A 190 -5.39 -20.42 13.67
C THR A 190 -5.24 -21.55 14.67
N ARG A 191 -4.03 -21.76 15.20
CA ARG A 191 -3.74 -22.74 16.23
C ARG A 191 -2.76 -22.19 17.27
N THR A 192 -3.14 -22.31 18.53
CA THR A 192 -2.31 -21.98 19.69
C THR A 192 -1.50 -23.21 20.09
N LEU A 193 -0.19 -23.04 20.21
CA LEU A 193 0.74 -24.09 20.64
C LEU A 193 1.52 -23.60 21.85
N ILE A 194 1.58 -24.42 22.90
CA ILE A 194 2.48 -24.20 24.02
C ILE A 194 3.90 -24.51 23.53
N ALA A 195 4.83 -23.60 23.77
CA ALA A 195 6.22 -23.80 23.38
C ALA A 195 6.92 -24.63 24.46
N GLY A 196 7.47 -25.77 24.06
CA GLY A 196 8.24 -26.63 24.95
C GLY A 196 8.70 -27.91 24.27
N PRO A 197 9.76 -28.55 24.79
CA PRO A 197 10.31 -29.79 24.21
C PRO A 197 9.38 -31.00 24.37
N ASP A 198 8.52 -30.99 25.38
CA ASP A 198 7.60 -32.10 25.70
C ASP A 198 6.19 -31.93 25.10
N GLU A 199 5.94 -30.82 24.39
CA GLU A 199 4.62 -30.48 23.88
C GLU A 199 4.33 -31.13 22.53
N THR A 200 3.08 -31.57 22.35
CA THR A 200 2.64 -32.10 21.08
C THR A 200 2.37 -30.96 20.11
N GLY A 201 3.03 -31.01 18.95
CA GLY A 201 2.71 -30.13 17.83
C GLY A 201 1.34 -30.43 17.23
N PHE A 202 1.04 -29.81 16.10
CA PHE A 202 -0.14 -30.16 15.30
C PHE A 202 0.27 -30.62 13.91
N CYS A 203 -0.64 -31.34 13.24
CA CYS A 203 -0.51 -31.68 11.84
C CYS A 203 -1.72 -31.15 11.07
N ASN A 204 -1.49 -30.53 9.91
CA ASN A 204 -2.52 -29.98 9.04
C ASN A 204 -3.25 -31.08 8.26
N THR A 205 -4.10 -31.84 8.94
CA THR A 205 -4.79 -33.02 8.37
C THR A 205 -6.31 -32.96 8.45
N SER A 206 -6.86 -32.07 9.29
CA SER A 206 -8.29 -31.90 9.49
C SER A 206 -8.56 -30.50 10.04
N THR A 207 -9.75 -29.95 9.79
CA THR A 207 -10.20 -28.69 10.39
C THR A 207 -10.24 -28.72 11.91
N SER A 208 -10.44 -29.90 12.50
CA SER A 208 -10.54 -30.10 13.95
C SER A 208 -9.23 -29.87 14.73
N VAL A 209 -8.10 -29.76 14.05
CA VAL A 209 -6.80 -29.48 14.69
C VAL A 209 -6.59 -27.99 14.94
N TYR A 210 -7.43 -27.13 14.36
CA TYR A 210 -7.37 -25.67 14.49
C TYR A 210 -8.33 -25.17 15.57
N ASP A 211 -7.94 -24.10 16.26
CA ASP A 211 -8.80 -23.40 17.23
C ASP A 211 -9.91 -22.63 16.50
N SER A 212 -9.59 -22.09 15.32
CA SER A 212 -10.55 -21.52 14.39
C SER A 212 -10.12 -21.83 12.96
N PHE A 213 -11.07 -22.16 12.11
CA PHE A 213 -10.83 -22.46 10.70
C PHE A 213 -11.85 -21.74 9.82
N ARG A 214 -11.37 -21.10 8.77
CA ARG A 214 -12.18 -20.39 7.77
C ARG A 214 -11.71 -20.82 6.39
N GLY A 215 -12.48 -21.69 5.76
CA GLY A 215 -12.33 -22.06 4.37
C GLY A 215 -13.11 -21.14 3.44
N GLY A 216 -12.66 -21.03 2.20
CA GLY A 216 -13.47 -20.50 1.11
C GLY A 216 -14.67 -21.38 0.79
N LEU A 217 -15.59 -20.88 -0.05
CA LEU A 217 -16.83 -21.59 -0.42
C LEU A 217 -16.58 -22.94 -1.13
N LEU A 218 -15.39 -23.15 -1.69
CA LEU A 218 -15.00 -24.38 -2.38
C LEU A 218 -14.00 -25.22 -1.57
N GLU A 219 -13.76 -24.88 -0.31
CA GLU A 219 -12.81 -25.53 0.57
C GLU A 219 -13.54 -26.03 1.83
N ASP A 220 -13.66 -27.34 1.96
CA ASP A 220 -14.33 -28.00 3.09
C ASP A 220 -13.35 -28.50 4.16
N GLY A 221 -12.03 -28.33 3.92
CA GLY A 221 -10.95 -28.73 4.82
C GLY A 221 -10.74 -30.24 4.91
N THR A 222 -11.25 -31.01 3.93
CA THR A 222 -10.95 -32.44 3.80
C THR A 222 -9.67 -32.72 3.00
N ASP A 223 -9.22 -31.78 2.16
CA ASP A 223 -8.03 -31.90 1.31
C ASP A 223 -6.95 -30.85 1.68
N LEU A 224 -6.60 -30.81 2.97
CA LEU A 224 -5.57 -29.91 3.48
C LEU A 224 -4.17 -30.43 3.12
N ASP A 225 -3.26 -29.53 2.70
CA ASP A 225 -1.88 -29.92 2.39
C ASP A 225 -1.15 -30.37 3.66
N PRO A 226 -0.75 -31.65 3.76
CA PRO A 226 -0.30 -32.22 5.02
C PRO A 226 1.10 -31.73 5.38
N PHE A 227 1.24 -31.19 6.59
CA PHE A 227 2.52 -30.94 7.26
C PHE A 227 2.31 -31.03 8.77
N CYS A 228 3.38 -31.27 9.52
CA CYS A 228 3.35 -31.21 10.99
C CYS A 228 4.27 -30.09 11.48
N LEU A 229 3.91 -29.45 12.59
CA LEU A 229 4.68 -28.36 13.19
C LEU A 229 4.61 -28.42 14.72
N GLN A 230 5.77 -28.22 15.35
CA GLN A 230 5.97 -28.14 16.79
C GLN A 230 6.62 -26.80 17.15
N ALA A 231 6.15 -26.15 18.22
CA ALA A 231 6.80 -24.98 18.80
C ALA A 231 7.78 -25.44 19.88
N LYS A 232 9.09 -25.31 19.65
CA LYS A 232 10.13 -25.75 20.59
C LYS A 232 10.37 -24.71 21.67
N THR A 233 10.60 -23.46 21.25
CA THR A 233 10.87 -22.34 22.14
C THR A 233 10.19 -21.08 21.64
N PHE A 234 9.99 -20.13 22.55
CA PHE A 234 9.57 -18.78 22.25
C PHE A 234 10.45 -17.81 23.03
N HIS A 235 10.84 -16.73 22.35
CA HIS A 235 11.66 -15.67 22.90
C HIS A 235 11.07 -14.31 22.50
N GLU A 236 10.79 -13.52 23.53
CA GLU A 236 10.36 -12.14 23.42
C GLU A 236 11.44 -11.17 23.89
N LYS A 237 11.53 -10.03 23.22
CA LYS A 237 12.32 -8.88 23.65
C LYS A 237 11.43 -7.67 23.74
N PHE A 238 11.53 -6.97 24.86
CA PHE A 238 10.87 -5.69 25.07
C PHE A 238 11.92 -4.58 25.20
N LEU A 239 11.54 -3.38 24.78
CA LEU A 239 12.27 -2.16 25.10
C LEU A 239 12.06 -1.81 26.58
N ALA A 240 12.92 -0.96 27.14
CA ALA A 240 12.85 -0.55 28.55
C ALA A 240 11.52 0.12 28.95
N ASN A 241 10.73 0.59 27.99
CA ASN A 241 9.40 1.18 28.18
C ASN A 241 8.26 0.13 28.09
N GLY A 242 8.57 -1.17 27.98
CA GLY A 242 7.61 -2.26 27.84
C GLY A 242 7.07 -2.47 26.41
N GLN A 243 7.56 -1.73 25.42
CA GLN A 243 7.13 -1.92 24.03
C GLN A 243 7.79 -3.15 23.40
N PRO A 244 7.08 -3.87 22.52
CA PRO A 244 7.65 -5.00 21.76
C PRO A 244 8.85 -4.59 20.91
N ASP A 245 9.94 -5.35 20.97
CA ASP A 245 11.12 -5.20 20.10
C ASP A 245 11.19 -6.34 19.07
N ASP A 246 11.29 -7.59 19.53
CA ASP A 246 11.35 -8.78 18.66
C ASP A 246 10.61 -9.97 19.26
N TYR A 247 9.98 -10.76 18.39
CA TYR A 247 9.29 -12.01 18.74
C TYR A 247 9.76 -13.12 17.83
N GLU A 248 10.31 -14.16 18.44
CA GLU A 248 10.91 -15.28 17.74
C GLU A 248 10.45 -16.60 18.36
N SER A 249 10.06 -17.55 17.52
CA SER A 249 9.82 -18.92 17.94
C SER A 249 10.68 -19.87 17.12
N THR A 250 11.43 -20.74 17.80
CA THR A 250 12.04 -21.88 17.11
C THR A 250 10.96 -22.94 16.95
N VAL A 251 10.60 -23.22 15.69
CA VAL A 251 9.65 -24.28 15.33
C VAL A 251 10.39 -25.41 14.63
N ALA A 252 9.86 -26.62 14.78
CA ALA A 252 10.27 -27.76 13.99
C ALA A 252 9.09 -28.20 13.13
N TYR A 253 9.34 -28.53 11.87
CA TYR A 253 8.28 -28.97 10.96
C TYR A 253 8.67 -30.22 10.17
N GLN A 254 7.65 -30.95 9.70
CA GLN A 254 7.78 -32.12 8.83
C GLN A 254 6.87 -31.99 7.62
N LEU A 255 7.38 -32.39 6.45
CA LEU A 255 6.61 -32.55 5.22
C LEU A 255 6.31 -34.03 4.96
N PRO A 256 5.43 -34.36 4.00
CA PRO A 256 5.03 -35.75 3.75
C PRO A 256 6.20 -36.70 3.48
N ASP A 257 7.23 -36.23 2.77
CA ASP A 257 8.44 -36.99 2.50
C ASP A 257 9.28 -37.28 3.76
N ASP A 258 9.12 -36.48 4.81
CA ASP A 258 9.84 -36.61 6.07
C ASP A 258 9.12 -37.55 7.07
N PHE A 259 7.83 -37.82 6.88
CA PHE A 259 7.01 -38.60 7.81
C PHE A 259 7.55 -40.02 8.01
N ALA A 260 7.93 -40.70 6.92
CA ALA A 260 8.44 -42.07 6.99
C ALA A 260 9.76 -42.20 7.76
N ARG A 261 10.55 -41.12 7.83
CA ARG A 261 11.86 -41.09 8.51
C ARG A 261 11.79 -40.38 9.87
N ASN A 262 10.63 -39.83 10.24
CA ASN A 262 10.45 -38.96 11.39
C ASN A 262 11.52 -37.85 11.48
N SER A 263 11.84 -37.24 10.33
CA SER A 263 12.88 -36.20 10.25
C SER A 263 12.27 -34.82 10.45
N TRP A 264 12.69 -34.10 11.49
CA TRP A 264 12.22 -32.73 11.77
C TRP A 264 13.19 -31.69 11.21
N ARG A 265 12.65 -30.63 10.61
CA ARG A 265 13.43 -29.48 10.09
C ARG A 265 13.19 -28.28 10.99
N ASP A 266 14.27 -27.69 11.48
CA ASP A 266 14.17 -26.51 12.34
C ASP A 266 14.03 -25.23 11.50
N TYR A 267 13.18 -24.32 11.97
CA TYR A 267 12.97 -23.01 11.37
C TYR A 267 12.74 -21.97 12.46
N THR A 268 13.36 -20.81 12.29
CA THR A 268 13.16 -19.67 13.17
C THR A 268 12.03 -18.80 12.63
N LEU A 269 10.86 -18.90 13.27
CA LEU A 269 9.67 -18.14 12.90
C LEU A 269 9.70 -16.76 13.56
N ARG A 270 9.58 -15.70 12.76
CA ARG A 270 9.60 -14.29 13.22
C ARG A 270 8.46 -13.48 12.62
N VAL A 271 8.13 -12.35 13.23
CA VAL A 271 7.15 -11.40 12.70
C VAL A 271 7.54 -11.01 11.27
N ASN A 272 6.58 -11.03 10.33
CA ASN A 272 6.79 -10.77 8.88
C ASN A 272 7.72 -11.75 8.12
N HIS A 273 8.27 -12.76 8.79
CA HIS A 273 9.08 -13.82 8.20
C HIS A 273 8.39 -15.19 8.38
N PRO A 274 7.33 -15.46 7.61
CA PRO A 274 6.58 -16.69 7.73
C PRO A 274 7.35 -17.89 7.18
N LEU A 275 7.12 -19.06 7.79
CA LEU A 275 7.49 -20.34 7.20
C LEU A 275 6.66 -20.57 5.93
N ARG A 276 7.30 -20.97 4.83
CA ARG A 276 6.63 -21.25 3.54
C ARG A 276 6.87 -22.71 3.16
N VAL A 277 5.81 -23.50 3.07
CA VAL A 277 5.85 -24.95 2.81
C VAL A 277 4.68 -25.35 1.91
N GLU A 278 4.91 -26.11 0.84
CA GLU A 278 3.85 -26.64 -0.04
C GLU A 278 2.75 -25.64 -0.45
N GLY A 279 3.12 -24.38 -0.75
CA GLY A 279 2.15 -23.32 -1.09
C GLY A 279 1.39 -22.71 0.10
N LEU A 280 1.63 -23.21 1.31
CA LEU A 280 1.16 -22.67 2.58
C LEU A 280 2.12 -21.65 3.17
N ARG A 281 1.57 -20.85 4.07
CA ARG A 281 2.33 -19.98 4.95
C ARG A 281 1.90 -20.14 6.38
N VAL A 282 2.87 -20.22 7.27
CA VAL A 282 2.65 -20.20 8.71
C VAL A 282 3.19 -18.88 9.25
N TYR A 283 2.31 -18.08 9.83
CA TYR A 283 2.61 -16.78 10.43
C TYR A 283 2.57 -16.89 11.95
N LEU A 284 3.51 -16.23 12.62
CA LEU A 284 3.42 -15.95 14.06
C LEU A 284 2.47 -14.75 14.25
N MET A 285 1.29 -15.01 14.80
CA MET A 285 0.24 -13.99 14.96
C MET A 285 0.23 -13.35 16.33
N GLY A 286 0.64 -14.09 17.35
CA GLY A 286 0.66 -13.61 18.73
C GLY A 286 1.32 -14.62 19.66
N HIS A 287 1.38 -14.25 20.93
CA HIS A 287 1.91 -15.08 21.99
C HIS A 287 1.18 -14.78 23.30
N GLY A 288 1.47 -15.58 24.31
CA GLY A 288 1.06 -15.33 25.68
C GLY A 288 1.67 -16.36 26.62
N PHE A 289 1.09 -16.49 27.79
CA PHE A 289 1.57 -17.39 28.82
C PHE A 289 0.51 -18.43 29.18
N ALA A 290 0.96 -19.65 29.39
CA ALA A 290 0.17 -20.79 29.78
C ALA A 290 0.60 -21.19 31.21
N PRO A 291 -0.15 -20.82 32.25
CA PRO A 291 0.08 -21.33 33.59
C PRO A 291 -0.12 -22.85 33.65
N THR A 292 0.71 -23.52 34.43
CA THR A 292 0.66 -24.93 34.76
C THR A 292 0.07 -25.10 36.14
N PHE A 293 -0.99 -25.89 36.25
CA PHE A 293 -1.63 -26.22 37.52
C PHE A 293 -1.61 -27.71 37.76
N THR A 294 -1.43 -28.10 39.02
CA THR A 294 -1.57 -29.48 39.48
C THR A 294 -2.70 -29.56 40.48
N VAL A 295 -3.68 -30.42 40.20
CA VAL A 295 -4.76 -30.78 41.11
C VAL A 295 -4.49 -32.16 41.68
N THR A 296 -4.54 -32.30 43.00
CA THR A 296 -4.32 -33.57 43.72
C THR A 296 -5.56 -33.91 44.53
N TRP A 297 -6.16 -35.08 44.27
CA TRP A 297 -7.32 -35.57 45.02
C TRP A 297 -6.90 -36.49 46.16
N PRO A 298 -7.59 -36.44 47.32
CA PRO A 298 -7.34 -37.35 48.43
C PRO A 298 -7.83 -38.77 48.10
N GLY A 299 -7.13 -39.81 48.58
CA GLY A 299 -7.65 -41.20 48.60
C GLY A 299 -7.02 -42.24 47.66
N GLY A 300 -6.08 -41.87 46.78
CA GLY A 300 -5.31 -42.84 45.99
C GLY A 300 -3.99 -43.27 46.67
N PRO A 301 -3.38 -44.42 46.32
CA PRO A 301 -2.01 -44.72 46.73
C PRO A 301 -1.10 -43.61 46.20
N ASN A 302 -0.56 -42.79 47.12
CA ASN A 302 0.25 -41.58 46.91
C ASN A 302 -0.46 -40.28 46.47
N GLY A 303 -1.80 -40.20 46.51
CA GLY A 303 -2.53 -38.99 46.08
C GLY A 303 -2.45 -38.82 44.56
N GLN A 304 -3.52 -39.18 43.85
CA GLN A 304 -3.52 -39.10 42.40
C GLN A 304 -3.66 -37.63 41.97
N SER A 305 -2.80 -37.21 41.04
CA SER A 305 -2.75 -35.83 40.56
C SER A 305 -2.91 -35.73 39.06
N ARG A 306 -3.39 -34.57 38.61
CA ARG A 306 -3.42 -34.17 37.20
C ARG A 306 -2.74 -32.83 37.08
N THR A 307 -1.80 -32.75 36.14
CA THR A 307 -1.10 -31.52 35.80
C THR A 307 -1.50 -31.12 34.39
N GLU A 308 -1.95 -29.88 34.22
CA GLU A 308 -2.27 -29.32 32.91
C GLU A 308 -1.66 -27.94 32.77
N THR A 309 -1.18 -27.65 31.56
CA THR A 309 -0.68 -26.33 31.16
C THR A 309 -1.68 -25.76 30.17
N VAL A 310 -2.30 -24.63 30.52
CA VAL A 310 -3.46 -24.12 29.77
C VAL A 310 -3.19 -22.68 29.32
N PRO A 311 -3.38 -22.34 28.02
CA PRO A 311 -3.13 -20.99 27.54
C PRO A 311 -4.11 -19.99 28.13
N PHE A 312 -3.60 -18.94 28.77
CA PHE A 312 -4.39 -17.78 29.19
C PHE A 312 -4.25 -16.69 28.11
N ILE A 313 -5.36 -16.04 27.77
CA ILE A 313 -5.40 -15.07 26.66
C ILE A 313 -5.21 -13.65 27.20
N PRO A 314 -4.25 -12.87 26.66
CA PRO A 314 -4.02 -11.49 27.04
C PRO A 314 -5.28 -10.63 26.89
N GLN A 315 -5.66 -9.96 27.97
CA GLN A 315 -6.71 -8.94 28.00
C GLN A 315 -6.12 -7.53 27.86
N ASP A 316 -4.85 -7.36 28.26
CA ASP A 316 -4.06 -6.16 28.10
C ASP A 316 -2.82 -6.45 27.23
N GLY A 317 -2.69 -5.76 26.10
CA GLY A 317 -1.58 -5.94 25.17
C GLY A 317 -0.27 -5.27 25.60
N THR A 318 -0.26 -4.52 26.71
CA THR A 318 0.93 -3.84 27.24
C THR A 318 1.55 -4.60 28.40
N THR A 319 0.74 -5.06 29.36
CA THR A 319 1.21 -5.77 30.56
C THR A 319 1.03 -7.29 30.47
N PHE A 320 0.34 -7.77 29.43
CA PHE A 320 0.00 -9.19 29.25
C PHE A 320 -0.78 -9.80 30.42
N LEU A 321 -1.53 -8.97 31.17
CA LEU A 321 -2.55 -9.47 32.09
C LEU A 321 -3.53 -10.31 31.27
N SER A 322 -3.61 -11.59 31.58
CA SER A 322 -4.30 -12.60 30.78
C SER A 322 -5.43 -13.23 31.59
N SER A 323 -6.46 -13.71 30.92
CA SER A 323 -7.55 -14.47 31.55
C SER A 323 -7.70 -15.84 30.90
N GLY A 324 -8.12 -16.83 31.69
CA GLY A 324 -8.32 -18.18 31.20
C GLY A 324 -9.07 -19.06 32.19
N ALA A 325 -9.37 -20.27 31.74
CA ALA A 325 -10.01 -21.29 32.53
C ALA A 325 -9.35 -22.65 32.29
N ALA A 326 -9.22 -23.47 33.34
CA ALA A 326 -8.67 -24.82 33.28
C ALA A 326 -9.66 -25.81 33.91
N ARG A 327 -9.73 -27.03 33.41
CA ARG A 327 -10.70 -28.04 33.86
C ARG A 327 -9.98 -29.35 34.08
N PHE A 328 -10.16 -29.91 35.27
CA PHE A 328 -9.46 -31.10 35.72
C PHE A 328 -10.48 -32.17 36.08
N ASP A 329 -10.43 -33.24 35.31
CA ASP A 329 -11.26 -34.40 35.50
C ASP A 329 -10.54 -35.38 36.44
N PRO A 330 -11.23 -35.96 37.45
CA PRO A 330 -10.55 -36.81 38.39
C PRO A 330 -9.96 -38.05 37.70
N PRO A 331 -8.74 -38.48 38.07
CA PRO A 331 -8.12 -39.71 37.60
C PRO A 331 -9.07 -40.92 37.56
N ALA A 332 -8.92 -41.73 36.50
CA ALA A 332 -9.78 -42.87 36.25
C ALA A 332 -9.67 -43.91 37.39
N GLY A 333 -10.82 -44.45 37.82
CA GLY A 333 -10.88 -45.49 38.84
C GLY A 333 -10.97 -45.01 40.29
N MET A 334 -10.92 -43.70 40.57
CA MET A 334 -11.21 -43.19 41.93
C MET A 334 -12.70 -43.29 42.28
N TRP A 335 -13.58 -43.02 41.31
CA TRP A 335 -15.03 -43.19 41.44
C TRP A 335 -15.52 -44.15 40.35
N PRO A 336 -16.13 -45.30 40.72
CA PRO A 336 -16.65 -46.27 39.75
C PRO A 336 -17.86 -45.75 38.97
N ASP A 337 -18.69 -44.91 39.59
CA ASP A 337 -19.84 -44.30 38.94
C ASP A 337 -19.43 -43.00 38.24
N LEU A 338 -19.83 -42.87 36.96
CA LEU A 338 -19.49 -41.70 36.14
C LEU A 338 -20.20 -40.42 36.63
N GLY A 339 -21.45 -40.53 37.10
CA GLY A 339 -22.21 -39.37 37.59
C GLY A 339 -21.69 -38.85 38.93
N GLU A 340 -21.14 -39.74 39.77
CA GLU A 340 -20.41 -39.36 40.98
C GLU A 340 -19.05 -38.76 40.64
N ARG A 341 -18.32 -39.34 39.68
CA ARG A 341 -17.03 -38.81 39.21
C ARG A 341 -17.15 -37.38 38.70
N ASP A 342 -18.21 -37.08 37.94
CA ASP A 342 -18.45 -35.74 37.40
C ASP A 342 -18.65 -34.67 38.49
N GLN A 343 -19.07 -35.07 39.70
CA GLN A 343 -19.25 -34.14 40.83
C GLN A 343 -17.93 -33.75 41.52
N HIS A 344 -16.85 -34.49 41.27
CA HIS A 344 -15.53 -34.25 41.87
C HIS A 344 -14.54 -33.57 40.92
N GLY A 345 -15.00 -33.14 39.74
CA GLY A 345 -14.20 -32.35 38.83
C GLY A 345 -13.82 -31.00 39.42
N ILE A 346 -12.63 -30.52 39.09
CA ILE A 346 -12.12 -29.21 39.53
C ILE A 346 -12.04 -28.29 38.33
N ALA A 347 -12.60 -27.09 38.43
CA ALA A 347 -12.47 -26.06 37.41
C ALA A 347 -11.86 -24.79 38.01
N LEU A 348 -10.91 -24.20 37.28
CA LEU A 348 -10.26 -22.95 37.64
C LEU A 348 -10.66 -21.89 36.63
N GLU A 349 -10.95 -20.68 37.08
CA GLU A 349 -11.15 -19.52 36.20
C GLU A 349 -10.56 -18.29 36.85
N GLY A 350 -9.82 -17.48 36.09
CA GLY A 350 -9.18 -16.32 36.68
C GLY A 350 -8.22 -15.56 35.78
N LEU A 351 -7.33 -14.81 36.44
CA LEU A 351 -6.32 -13.96 35.82
C LEU A 351 -4.92 -14.52 36.04
N PHE A 352 -4.04 -14.29 35.08
CA PHE A 352 -2.60 -14.55 35.15
C PHE A 352 -1.84 -13.25 34.87
N ALA A 353 -0.82 -12.97 35.69
CA ALA A 353 0.08 -11.84 35.54
C ALA A 353 1.53 -12.34 35.39
N PRO A 354 2.23 -12.02 34.27
CA PRO A 354 3.66 -12.35 34.09
C PRO A 354 4.55 -11.71 35.17
N SER A 355 4.23 -10.46 35.54
CA SER A 355 4.85 -9.71 36.62
C SER A 355 3.77 -9.24 37.58
N ALA A 356 3.40 -10.10 38.53
CA ALA A 356 2.34 -9.87 39.49
C ALA A 356 2.59 -8.62 40.35
N GLY A 357 1.63 -7.71 40.33
CA GLY A 357 1.46 -6.63 41.30
C GLY A 357 0.13 -6.78 42.04
N LEU A 358 0.09 -6.39 43.31
CA LEU A 358 -1.13 -6.43 44.11
C LEU A 358 -1.54 -5.02 44.50
N HIS A 359 -2.77 -4.63 44.15
CA HIS A 359 -3.41 -3.45 44.71
C HIS A 359 -4.47 -3.89 45.72
N GLY A 360 -4.04 -4.02 46.99
CA GLY A 360 -4.82 -4.73 48.00
C GLY A 360 -4.86 -6.22 47.68
N THR A 361 -6.04 -6.78 47.41
CA THR A 361 -6.23 -8.18 47.00
C THR A 361 -6.41 -8.37 45.50
N LEU A 362 -6.47 -7.28 44.72
CA LEU A 362 -6.64 -7.35 43.27
C LEU A 362 -5.29 -7.60 42.60
N LEU A 363 -5.19 -8.71 41.86
CA LEU A 363 -4.03 -8.99 41.02
C LEU A 363 -4.05 -8.10 39.77
N THR A 364 -2.90 -7.49 39.49
CA THR A 364 -2.61 -6.79 38.25
C THR A 364 -1.26 -7.25 37.69
N SER A 365 -0.97 -6.92 36.44
CA SER A 365 0.35 -7.12 35.84
C SER A 365 1.07 -5.78 35.74
N LEU A 366 2.34 -5.74 36.17
CA LEU A 366 3.19 -4.54 36.15
C LEU A 366 4.04 -4.43 34.89
N SER A 367 4.33 -5.57 34.25
CA SER A 367 5.23 -5.68 33.09
C SER A 367 4.83 -6.88 32.25
N PRO A 368 5.01 -6.82 30.92
CA PRO A 368 4.81 -7.98 30.04
C PRO A 368 5.87 -9.08 30.25
N GLU A 369 7.02 -8.73 30.84
CA GLU A 369 8.09 -9.69 31.11
C GLU A 369 7.72 -10.67 32.21
N LEU A 370 8.22 -11.89 32.08
CA LEU A 370 7.99 -12.96 33.03
C LEU A 370 8.99 -12.89 34.20
N THR A 371 8.75 -12.01 35.17
CA THR A 371 9.67 -11.79 36.31
C THR A 371 9.13 -12.28 37.65
N ASN A 372 7.81 -12.20 37.86
CA ASN A 372 7.16 -12.59 39.11
C ASN A 372 5.77 -13.16 38.80
N PRO A 373 5.68 -14.39 38.25
CA PRO A 373 4.42 -14.94 37.79
C PRO A 373 3.46 -15.21 38.95
N GLY A 374 2.22 -14.74 38.81
CA GLY A 374 1.16 -14.96 39.78
C GLY A 374 -0.20 -15.12 39.11
N VAL A 375 -1.10 -15.82 39.79
CA VAL A 375 -2.47 -16.08 39.34
C VAL A 375 -3.46 -15.63 40.39
N ALA A 376 -4.65 -15.18 39.95
CA ALA A 376 -5.80 -14.91 40.79
C ALA A 376 -6.96 -15.74 40.27
N ILE A 377 -7.24 -16.85 40.95
CA ILE A 377 -8.14 -17.89 40.48
C ILE A 377 -9.32 -18.10 41.44
N ASP A 378 -10.49 -18.30 40.84
CA ASP A 378 -11.63 -18.94 41.47
C ASP A 378 -11.53 -20.44 41.23
N ILE A 379 -11.62 -21.20 42.33
CA ILE A 379 -11.55 -22.66 42.32
C ILE A 379 -12.98 -23.19 42.52
N TYR A 380 -13.46 -23.93 41.55
CA TYR A 380 -14.77 -24.57 41.53
C TYR A 380 -14.65 -26.09 41.62
N GLU A 381 -15.63 -26.72 42.26
CA GLU A 381 -15.78 -28.17 42.33
C GLU A 381 -17.18 -28.55 41.81
N GLY A 382 -17.25 -29.59 40.98
CA GLY A 382 -18.49 -30.08 40.38
C GLY A 382 -18.35 -30.45 38.90
N ASP A 383 -19.48 -30.43 38.20
CA ASP A 383 -19.58 -30.75 36.78
C ASP A 383 -18.82 -29.69 35.96
N THR A 384 -17.67 -30.07 35.41
CA THR A 384 -16.82 -29.21 34.57
C THR A 384 -17.34 -29.06 33.14
N GLY A 385 -18.36 -29.84 32.77
CA GLY A 385 -18.95 -29.88 31.44
C GLY A 385 -18.16 -30.69 30.41
N LEU A 386 -16.99 -31.26 30.77
CA LEU A 386 -16.13 -32.02 29.87
C LEU A 386 -16.83 -33.26 29.28
N ASN A 387 -17.72 -33.90 30.05
CA ASN A 387 -18.43 -35.12 29.64
C ASN A 387 -19.77 -34.85 28.93
N SER A 388 -20.12 -33.58 28.69
CA SER A 388 -21.42 -33.20 28.13
C SER A 388 -21.57 -33.43 26.62
N GLY A 389 -20.46 -33.66 25.90
CA GLY A 389 -20.44 -33.74 24.43
C GLY A 389 -20.75 -32.42 23.72
N ARG A 390 -20.95 -31.31 24.46
CA ARG A 390 -21.20 -29.99 23.91
C ARG A 390 -19.87 -29.23 23.79
N PRO A 391 -19.62 -28.52 22.67
CA PRO A 391 -18.49 -27.62 22.57
C PRO A 391 -18.51 -26.59 23.71
N GLN A 392 -17.36 -26.37 24.33
CA GLN A 392 -17.18 -25.43 25.43
C GLN A 392 -16.07 -24.42 25.12
N SER A 393 -16.13 -23.27 25.79
CA SER A 393 -15.06 -22.27 25.72
C SER A 393 -13.77 -22.82 26.34
N ALA A 394 -12.66 -22.66 25.63
CA ALA A 394 -11.33 -22.98 26.15
C ALA A 394 -10.85 -21.96 27.20
N THR A 395 -11.42 -20.76 27.23
CA THR A 395 -10.90 -19.62 28.01
C THR A 395 -11.82 -19.18 29.15
N SER A 396 -13.05 -19.69 29.20
CA SER A 396 -14.04 -19.36 30.23
C SER A 396 -14.87 -20.60 30.60
N LEU A 397 -15.44 -20.60 31.81
CA LEU A 397 -16.32 -21.67 32.28
C LEU A 397 -17.76 -21.50 31.75
N ASP A 398 -18.55 -22.58 31.75
CA ASP A 398 -19.98 -22.50 31.41
C ASP A 398 -20.76 -21.94 32.60
N HIS A 399 -21.11 -20.64 32.53
CA HIS A 399 -21.86 -19.96 33.58
C HIS A 399 -23.19 -20.62 33.93
N ARG A 400 -23.81 -21.39 33.02
CA ARG A 400 -25.06 -22.10 33.33
C ARG A 400 -24.85 -23.21 34.35
N LEU A 401 -23.68 -23.85 34.36
CA LEU A 401 -23.32 -24.86 35.37
C LEU A 401 -23.12 -24.23 36.75
N ILE A 402 -22.58 -23.00 36.76
CA ILE A 402 -22.41 -22.21 37.98
C ILE A 402 -23.77 -21.74 38.52
N GLU A 403 -24.62 -21.16 37.66
CA GLU A 403 -25.95 -20.65 38.04
C GLU A 403 -26.90 -21.78 38.48
N SER A 404 -26.80 -22.95 37.86
CA SER A 404 -27.61 -24.13 38.26
C SER A 404 -27.09 -24.83 39.52
N GLY A 405 -25.96 -24.40 40.07
CA GLY A 405 -25.34 -25.00 41.25
C GLY A 405 -24.66 -26.34 41.01
N LYS A 406 -24.47 -26.75 39.75
CA LYS A 406 -23.73 -27.96 39.38
C LYS A 406 -22.21 -27.79 39.49
N LEU A 407 -21.74 -26.55 39.39
CA LEU A 407 -20.34 -26.18 39.54
C LEU A 407 -20.24 -25.09 40.63
N VAL A 408 -19.69 -25.44 41.79
CA VAL A 408 -19.76 -24.61 42.99
C VAL A 408 -18.38 -24.05 43.34
N ARG A 409 -18.28 -22.72 43.51
CA ARG A 409 -17.04 -22.07 43.92
C ARG A 409 -16.68 -22.48 45.36
N LYS A 410 -15.51 -23.08 45.56
CA LYS A 410 -14.98 -23.49 46.86
C LYS A 410 -13.95 -22.51 47.42
N ALA A 411 -13.17 -21.84 46.56
CA ALA A 411 -12.19 -20.86 47.01
C ALA A 411 -11.97 -19.74 45.97
N ARG A 412 -11.43 -18.62 46.45
CA ARG A 412 -10.83 -17.54 45.64
C ARG A 412 -9.46 -17.23 46.22
N ARG A 413 -8.41 -17.36 45.42
CA ARG A 413 -7.03 -17.18 45.89
C ARG A 413 -6.16 -16.51 44.86
N ASN A 414 -5.21 -15.72 45.36
CA ASN A 414 -4.05 -15.32 44.61
C ASN A 414 -2.93 -16.29 44.97
N LEU A 415 -2.32 -16.94 43.99
CA LEU A 415 -1.21 -17.86 44.18
C LEU A 415 -0.01 -17.35 43.40
N MET A 416 1.13 -17.24 44.07
CA MET A 416 2.43 -17.09 43.42
C MET A 416 2.95 -18.46 42.97
N GLN A 417 3.92 -18.46 42.06
CA GLN A 417 4.50 -19.72 41.57
C GLN A 417 5.01 -20.60 42.73
N GLY A 418 4.58 -21.85 42.75
CA GLY A 418 4.88 -22.85 43.77
C GLY A 418 3.87 -22.91 44.91
N GLU A 419 2.99 -21.91 45.06
CA GLU A 419 1.97 -21.91 46.10
C GLU A 419 0.77 -22.79 45.76
N SER A 420 0.08 -23.25 46.80
CA SER A 420 -1.09 -24.13 46.69
C SER A 420 -2.20 -23.73 47.66
N GLU A 421 -3.44 -24.00 47.27
CA GLU A 421 -4.61 -23.94 48.14
C GLU A 421 -5.13 -25.36 48.41
N THR A 422 -5.42 -25.66 49.68
CA THR A 422 -6.12 -26.89 50.08
C THR A 422 -7.59 -26.57 50.31
N LEU A 423 -8.46 -27.25 49.58
CA LEU A 423 -9.90 -27.14 49.70
C LEU A 423 -10.41 -27.92 50.94
N PRO A 424 -11.62 -27.62 51.45
CA PRO A 424 -12.16 -28.26 52.65
C PRO A 424 -12.35 -29.78 52.55
N ASP A 425 -12.49 -30.29 51.34
CA ASP A 425 -12.61 -31.71 50.98
C ASP A 425 -11.25 -32.44 50.91
N GLY A 426 -10.14 -31.71 51.06
CA GLY A 426 -8.78 -32.24 51.01
C GLY A 426 -8.13 -32.20 49.63
N VAL A 427 -8.82 -31.69 48.60
CA VAL A 427 -8.23 -31.48 47.27
C VAL A 427 -7.21 -30.34 47.33
N VAL A 428 -6.04 -30.53 46.72
CA VAL A 428 -4.96 -29.52 46.68
C VAL A 428 -4.80 -29.03 45.25
N VAL A 429 -4.92 -27.71 45.07
CA VAL A 429 -4.65 -27.03 43.79
C VAL A 429 -3.36 -26.23 43.93
N ARG A 430 -2.37 -26.54 43.10
CA ARG A 430 -1.05 -25.87 43.09
C ARG A 430 -0.80 -25.17 41.76
N PHE A 431 -0.22 -23.98 41.82
CA PHE A 431 0.31 -23.28 40.65
C PHE A 431 1.79 -23.63 40.49
N ASP A 432 2.14 -24.46 39.50
CA ASP A 432 3.50 -25.01 39.37
C ASP A 432 4.47 -24.07 38.66
N GLY A 433 3.96 -23.35 37.66
CA GLY A 433 4.79 -22.53 36.79
C GLY A 433 4.08 -22.14 35.52
N VAL A 434 4.84 -21.80 34.51
CA VAL A 434 4.32 -21.13 33.32
C VAL A 434 5.20 -21.43 32.13
N ARG A 435 4.57 -21.62 30.97
CA ARG A 435 5.22 -21.79 29.68
C ARG A 435 4.72 -20.73 28.70
N PRO A 436 5.55 -20.20 27.81
CA PRO A 436 5.06 -19.34 26.74
C PRO A 436 4.26 -20.19 25.73
N TRP A 437 3.27 -19.60 25.11
CA TRP A 437 2.57 -20.16 23.95
C TRP A 437 2.64 -19.19 22.77
N VAL A 438 2.54 -19.74 21.57
CA VAL A 438 2.48 -18.98 20.31
C VAL A 438 1.17 -19.27 19.57
N SER A 439 0.56 -18.24 19.00
CA SER A 439 -0.56 -18.37 18.09
C SER A 439 -0.05 -18.33 16.66
N LEU A 440 -0.32 -19.40 15.92
CA LEU A 440 0.11 -19.58 14.54
C LEU A 440 -1.10 -19.48 13.62
N GLN A 441 -0.96 -18.75 12.51
CA GLN A 441 -1.93 -18.78 11.42
C GLN A 441 -1.34 -19.52 10.23
N VAL A 442 -2.01 -20.58 9.82
CA VAL A 442 -1.75 -21.29 8.58
C VAL A 442 -2.67 -20.72 7.51
N SER A 443 -2.12 -20.31 6.38
CA SER A 443 -2.89 -19.76 5.27
C SER A 443 -2.49 -20.37 3.93
N LYS A 444 -3.48 -20.70 3.11
CA LYS A 444 -3.33 -21.06 1.69
C LYS A 444 -3.96 -19.97 0.83
N ASP A 445 -3.18 -19.36 -0.05
CA ASP A 445 -3.67 -18.39 -1.04
C ASP A 445 -3.17 -18.76 -2.45
N PRO A 446 -3.97 -19.48 -3.25
CA PRO A 446 -3.58 -19.88 -4.60
C PRO A 446 -3.57 -18.71 -5.59
N ALA A 447 -4.22 -17.58 -5.29
CA ALA A 447 -4.38 -16.47 -6.21
C ALA A 447 -3.31 -15.39 -6.07
N GLN A 448 -2.46 -15.47 -5.06
CA GLN A 448 -1.48 -14.43 -4.77
C GLN A 448 -0.54 -14.12 -5.94
N LEU A 449 -0.07 -15.13 -6.68
CA LEU A 449 0.83 -14.90 -7.82
C LEU A 449 0.11 -14.12 -8.93
N TRP A 450 -1.20 -14.35 -9.10
CA TRP A 450 -2.05 -13.57 -10.00
C TRP A 450 -2.22 -12.14 -9.49
N VAL A 451 -2.44 -11.95 -8.19
CA VAL A 451 -2.48 -10.61 -7.57
C VAL A 451 -1.18 -9.85 -7.85
N LEU A 452 -0.02 -10.49 -7.66
CA LEU A 452 1.28 -9.88 -7.96
C LEU A 452 1.42 -9.52 -9.44
N LEU A 453 1.07 -10.44 -10.34
CA LEU A 453 1.10 -10.21 -11.78
C LEU A 453 0.25 -9.01 -12.17
N PHE A 454 -0.99 -8.94 -11.69
CA PHE A 454 -1.88 -7.83 -12.00
C PHE A 454 -1.42 -6.54 -11.33
N ALA A 455 -0.87 -6.56 -10.11
CA ALA A 455 -0.31 -5.37 -9.47
C ALA A 455 0.85 -4.78 -10.27
N VAL A 456 1.80 -5.61 -10.73
CA VAL A 456 2.89 -5.17 -11.61
C VAL A 456 2.36 -4.62 -12.93
N THR A 457 1.38 -5.31 -13.53
CA THR A 457 0.74 -4.89 -14.78
C THR A 457 0.00 -3.56 -14.63
N MET A 458 -0.64 -3.33 -13.48
CA MET A 458 -1.31 -2.08 -13.14
C MET A 458 -0.32 -0.92 -13.10
N VAL A 459 0.79 -1.09 -12.37
CA VAL A 459 1.86 -0.08 -12.30
C VAL A 459 2.46 0.17 -13.68
N ALA A 460 2.74 -0.88 -14.46
CA ALA A 460 3.24 -0.74 -15.82
C ALA A 460 2.26 0.00 -16.75
N GLY A 461 0.96 -0.29 -16.64
CA GLY A 461 -0.10 0.39 -17.40
C GLY A 461 -0.20 1.88 -17.05
N LEU A 462 -0.12 2.21 -15.76
CA LEU A 462 -0.11 3.60 -15.28
C LEU A 462 1.14 4.35 -15.74
N LEU A 463 2.33 3.77 -15.60
CA LEU A 463 3.56 4.39 -16.08
C LEU A 463 3.55 4.55 -17.61
N GLY A 464 3.05 3.56 -18.33
CA GLY A 464 2.90 3.61 -19.78
C GLY A 464 1.95 4.73 -20.23
N SER A 465 0.84 4.94 -19.52
CA SER A 465 -0.11 6.01 -19.83
C SER A 465 0.46 7.40 -19.51
N LEU A 466 1.22 7.56 -18.43
CA LEU A 466 1.76 8.87 -18.05
C LEU A 466 3.00 9.27 -18.87
N VAL A 467 3.84 8.32 -19.26
CA VAL A 467 5.11 8.60 -19.96
C VAL A 467 4.92 8.77 -21.47
N VAL A 468 4.04 7.99 -22.09
CA VAL A 468 3.85 8.03 -23.55
C VAL A 468 2.90 9.15 -23.92
N ARG A 469 3.36 10.20 -24.60
CA ARG A 469 2.46 11.22 -25.17
C ARG A 469 2.00 10.81 -26.56
N ARG A 470 0.71 11.01 -26.85
CA ARG A 470 0.19 10.87 -28.21
C ARG A 470 0.56 12.10 -29.04
N ARG A 471 1.21 11.86 -30.18
CA ARG A 471 1.58 12.92 -31.15
C ARG A 471 0.96 12.61 -32.50
N ARG A 472 0.47 13.67 -33.18
CA ARG A 472 -0.07 13.60 -34.53
C ARG A 472 0.58 14.70 -35.37
N VAL A 473 0.96 14.35 -36.59
CA VAL A 473 1.56 15.25 -37.56
C VAL A 473 0.78 15.13 -38.86
N TRP A 474 0.48 16.27 -39.47
CA TRP A 474 -0.15 16.34 -40.78
C TRP A 474 0.69 17.22 -41.68
N ALA A 475 0.90 16.79 -42.93
CA ALA A 475 1.58 17.56 -43.95
C ALA A 475 0.73 17.61 -45.22
N ARG A 476 0.67 18.78 -45.85
CA ARG A 476 0.06 18.97 -47.17
C ARG A 476 1.12 19.57 -48.10
N PHE A 477 1.20 19.01 -49.30
CA PHE A 477 2.12 19.44 -50.35
C PHE A 477 1.29 19.98 -51.51
N GLU A 478 1.32 21.30 -51.69
CA GLU A 478 0.61 22.00 -52.77
C GLU A 478 1.62 22.42 -53.85
N SER A 479 1.26 22.23 -55.12
CA SER A 479 2.05 22.75 -56.25
C SER A 479 1.74 24.25 -56.44
N GLY A 480 2.58 25.11 -55.87
CA GLY A 480 2.52 26.55 -56.18
C GLY A 480 2.97 26.81 -57.61
N SER A 481 2.12 27.41 -58.46
CA SER A 481 2.57 28.01 -59.71
C SER A 481 3.31 29.31 -59.41
N TRP A 482 4.56 29.43 -59.86
CA TRP A 482 5.31 30.67 -59.76
C TRP A 482 5.03 31.56 -60.96
N SER A 483 4.50 32.76 -60.71
CA SER A 483 4.69 33.91 -61.59
C SER A 483 5.86 34.74 -61.07
N TRP A 484 6.83 34.98 -61.96
CA TRP A 484 7.98 35.86 -61.78
C TRP A 484 7.47 37.30 -61.63
N ALA A 485 7.22 37.76 -60.40
CA ALA A 485 7.06 39.19 -60.13
C ALA A 485 8.46 39.79 -59.92
N GLY A 486 8.93 40.54 -60.92
CA GLY A 486 10.15 41.32 -60.84
C GLY A 486 10.16 42.22 -59.60
N TRP A 487 11.32 42.38 -59.01
CA TRP A 487 11.54 43.27 -57.87
C TRP A 487 11.11 44.71 -58.22
N PRO A 488 10.22 45.36 -57.45
CA PRO A 488 10.11 46.81 -57.54
C PRO A 488 11.35 47.42 -56.87
N ALA A 489 12.08 48.24 -57.62
CA ALA A 489 13.19 49.06 -57.14
C ALA A 489 12.75 49.92 -55.93
N PRO A 490 13.65 50.22 -54.98
CA PRO A 490 13.30 50.92 -53.75
C PRO A 490 13.04 52.40 -54.02
N THR A 491 11.77 52.82 -53.98
CA THR A 491 11.44 54.25 -53.90
C THR A 491 11.63 54.75 -52.48
N ARG A 492 12.64 55.60 -52.28
CA ARG A 492 12.78 56.44 -51.08
C ARG A 492 11.58 57.38 -50.97
N ARG A 493 10.77 57.25 -49.92
CA ARG A 493 10.02 58.38 -49.34
C ARG A 493 10.04 58.28 -47.83
N ALA A 494 10.67 59.28 -47.22
CA ALA A 494 10.55 59.59 -45.81
C ALA A 494 9.12 60.07 -45.52
N GLY A 495 8.54 59.56 -44.43
CA GLY A 495 7.24 59.96 -43.93
C GLY A 495 7.10 59.51 -42.47
N THR A 496 7.33 60.46 -41.58
CA THR A 496 7.19 60.36 -40.12
C THR A 496 5.73 60.24 -39.66
N ALA A 497 5.55 59.80 -38.40
CA ALA A 497 4.35 59.82 -37.54
C ALA A 497 3.51 58.51 -37.57
N ASN A 498 2.98 57.97 -36.47
CA ASN A 498 2.96 58.35 -35.05
C ASN A 498 2.64 57.09 -34.23
N SER A 499 3.25 56.99 -33.06
CA SER A 499 2.85 56.14 -31.94
C SER A 499 1.39 56.38 -31.51
N ARG A 500 0.61 55.32 -31.31
CA ARG A 500 -0.38 55.17 -30.21
C ARG A 500 -1.14 53.85 -30.34
N ASN A 501 -1.41 53.25 -29.18
CA ASN A 501 -2.26 52.09 -28.89
C ASN A 501 -1.69 50.69 -29.18
N TRP A 502 -0.98 50.15 -28.18
CA TRP A 502 -1.28 48.79 -27.68
C TRP A 502 -0.90 48.70 -26.20
N SER A 503 -1.88 48.98 -25.33
CA SER A 503 -1.79 48.72 -23.89
C SER A 503 -2.39 47.35 -23.58
N GLY A 504 -1.59 46.49 -22.94
CA GLY A 504 -2.03 45.56 -21.91
C GLY A 504 -2.72 44.27 -22.33
N ARG A 505 -1.94 43.20 -22.55
CA ARG A 505 -2.34 41.85 -22.10
C ARG A 505 -1.13 40.95 -21.84
N SER A 506 -0.93 40.67 -20.56
CA SER A 506 -0.11 39.65 -19.89
C SER A 506 0.62 38.61 -20.79
N THR A 507 1.94 38.71 -20.83
CA THR A 507 2.89 37.67 -21.29
C THR A 507 3.39 36.85 -20.09
N LYS A 508 2.63 35.84 -19.66
CA LYS A 508 3.14 34.78 -18.77
C LYS A 508 2.61 33.46 -19.32
N GLY A 509 3.39 32.83 -20.21
CA GLY A 509 3.01 31.56 -20.85
C GLY A 509 3.87 31.12 -22.04
N CYS A 510 4.74 31.96 -22.60
CA CYS A 510 5.44 31.64 -23.85
C CYS A 510 6.76 30.84 -23.71
N GLU A 511 7.33 30.70 -22.52
CA GLU A 511 8.72 30.24 -22.39
C GLU A 511 8.87 28.71 -22.47
N ASN A 512 7.93 27.95 -21.90
CA ASN A 512 7.93 26.49 -22.03
C ASN A 512 7.40 26.02 -23.39
N THR A 513 6.55 26.80 -24.05
CA THR A 513 6.04 26.47 -25.39
C THR A 513 7.14 26.68 -26.45
N GLN A 514 8.00 27.69 -26.29
CA GLN A 514 9.12 27.93 -27.21
C GLN A 514 10.24 26.88 -27.11
N ARG A 515 10.50 26.33 -25.91
CA ARG A 515 11.52 25.28 -25.71
C ARG A 515 11.13 23.95 -26.36
N ASP A 516 9.86 23.56 -26.24
CA ASP A 516 9.33 22.36 -26.90
C ASP A 516 9.15 22.60 -28.42
N GLN A 517 8.81 23.83 -28.85
CA GLN A 517 8.74 24.21 -30.27
C GLN A 517 10.11 24.14 -30.97
N ALA A 518 11.19 24.58 -30.32
CA ALA A 518 12.53 24.50 -30.90
C ALA A 518 13.00 23.05 -31.05
N ARG A 519 12.71 22.19 -30.06
CA ARG A 519 13.15 20.79 -30.04
C ARG A 519 12.44 19.91 -31.09
N ASP A 520 11.13 20.12 -31.30
CA ASP A 520 10.35 19.39 -32.31
C ASP A 520 10.62 19.90 -33.76
N LEU A 521 11.04 21.16 -33.92
CA LEU A 521 11.50 21.70 -35.23
C LEU A 521 12.95 21.33 -35.54
N ASP A 522 13.84 21.29 -34.55
CA ASP A 522 15.25 20.87 -34.73
C ASP A 522 15.39 19.38 -35.10
N GLU A 523 14.45 18.51 -34.70
CA GLU A 523 14.40 17.12 -35.17
C GLU A 523 14.06 17.00 -36.68
N LEU A 524 13.41 18.01 -37.27
CA LEU A 524 13.00 18.04 -38.68
C LEU A 524 13.95 18.84 -39.59
N GLN A 525 14.69 19.81 -39.04
CA GLN A 525 15.55 20.70 -39.82
C GLN A 525 16.77 20.05 -40.51
N PRO A 526 17.46 19.01 -40.00
CA PRO A 526 18.64 18.46 -40.68
C PRO A 526 18.31 17.65 -41.94
N HIS A 527 17.03 17.33 -42.21
CA HIS A 527 16.61 16.48 -43.33
C HIS A 527 16.05 17.24 -44.55
N VAL A 528 15.93 18.57 -44.48
CA VAL A 528 15.55 19.41 -45.62
C VAL A 528 16.74 20.30 -46.00
N ARG A 529 17.55 19.86 -46.98
CA ARG A 529 18.60 20.70 -47.56
C ARG A 529 17.96 21.90 -48.27
N VAL A 530 18.07 23.07 -47.67
CA VAL A 530 17.82 24.35 -48.34
C VAL A 530 18.96 24.59 -49.34
N VAL A 531 18.71 24.37 -50.63
CA VAL A 531 19.60 24.86 -51.68
C VAL A 531 19.43 26.37 -51.74
N ARG A 532 20.40 27.13 -51.21
CA ARG A 532 20.47 28.58 -51.43
C ARG A 532 20.86 28.83 -52.88
N ALA A 533 19.96 29.45 -53.66
CA ALA A 533 20.33 30.05 -54.93
C ALA A 533 21.26 31.25 -54.65
N GLY A 534 22.50 31.17 -55.10
CA GLY A 534 23.49 32.25 -54.97
C GLY A 534 23.12 33.44 -55.86
N ALA A 535 23.05 34.63 -55.27
CA ALA A 535 23.01 35.88 -56.02
C ALA A 535 24.43 36.23 -56.46
N ALA A 536 24.61 36.43 -57.76
CA ALA A 536 25.83 36.90 -58.38
C ALA A 536 26.10 38.38 -58.07
N GLY A 537 27.39 38.71 -57.99
CA GLY A 537 27.94 40.06 -57.87
C GLY A 537 29.09 40.02 -56.86
N GLY A 538 30.37 40.11 -57.20
CA GLY A 538 31.06 40.46 -58.44
C GLY A 538 32.39 41.03 -57.97
N CYS A 539 33.51 40.40 -58.32
CA CYS A 539 34.84 40.99 -58.18
C CYS A 539 35.67 40.54 -59.38
N PHE A 540 36.07 41.55 -60.15
CA PHE A 540 37.05 41.50 -61.22
C PHE A 540 38.38 40.92 -60.73
N LEU A 541 38.94 39.95 -61.46
CA LEU A 541 40.39 39.78 -61.57
C LEU A 541 40.71 39.45 -63.03
N GLY A 542 41.65 40.22 -63.57
CA GLY A 542 42.08 40.16 -64.95
C GLY A 542 42.99 38.98 -65.26
N ALA A 543 43.01 38.69 -66.56
CA ALA A 543 44.01 38.02 -67.40
C ALA A 543 45.23 37.34 -66.74
N GLY A 544 45.47 36.09 -67.16
CA GLY A 544 46.75 35.41 -67.04
C GLY A 544 46.60 33.92 -67.34
N GLU A 545 47.07 33.52 -68.53
CA GLU A 545 46.98 32.19 -69.13
C GLU A 545 47.81 31.10 -68.41
N ASP A 546 47.44 29.85 -68.70
CA ASP A 546 48.27 28.65 -68.88
C ASP A 546 48.05 27.40 -67.97
N LEU A 547 47.89 26.29 -68.70
CA LEU A 547 47.71 24.86 -68.36
C LEU A 547 49.00 24.23 -67.74
N PRO A 548 49.13 22.88 -67.62
CA PRO A 548 48.45 21.93 -66.73
C PRO A 548 49.46 21.00 -66.00
N GLY A 549 49.00 20.05 -65.17
CA GLY A 549 49.75 18.79 -64.93
C GLY A 549 49.78 18.24 -63.51
N ALA A 550 49.05 17.14 -63.30
CA ALA A 550 49.31 16.11 -62.26
C ALA A 550 50.65 15.36 -62.58
N PRO A 551 51.16 14.34 -61.83
CA PRO A 551 50.48 13.48 -60.83
C PRO A 551 51.35 12.92 -59.66
N GLY A 552 50.75 12.00 -58.88
CA GLY A 552 51.44 11.00 -58.04
C GLY A 552 51.94 11.52 -56.69
N GLU A 553 52.05 10.75 -55.61
CA GLU A 553 51.96 9.31 -55.40
C GLU A 553 51.96 9.10 -53.87
N GLU A 554 51.25 8.06 -53.44
CA GLU A 554 51.61 7.16 -52.34
C GLU A 554 51.89 7.64 -50.89
N ARG A 555 50.98 7.18 -50.02
CA ARG A 555 51.22 6.20 -48.93
C ARG A 555 51.78 6.66 -47.57
N THR A 556 51.08 6.12 -46.56
CA THR A 556 51.54 5.66 -45.23
C THR A 556 51.59 6.67 -44.07
N ASP A 557 50.51 6.63 -43.29
CA ASP A 557 50.43 6.10 -41.91
C ASP A 557 51.40 6.55 -40.80
N CYS A 558 50.84 6.47 -39.58
CA CYS A 558 51.44 6.51 -38.25
C CYS A 558 51.63 7.88 -37.55
N GLN A 559 50.63 8.18 -36.72
CA GLN A 559 50.69 8.33 -35.25
C GLN A 559 51.81 9.12 -34.57
N GLU A 560 51.32 9.99 -33.68
CA GLU A 560 51.87 10.43 -32.38
C GLU A 560 53.10 11.35 -32.36
N LEU A 561 52.90 12.59 -31.91
CA LEU A 561 53.30 13.03 -30.55
C LEU A 561 53.00 14.53 -30.32
N ARG A 562 52.29 14.79 -29.21
CA ARG A 562 52.58 15.75 -28.13
C ARG A 562 52.86 17.24 -28.45
N GLU A 563 51.98 18.06 -27.84
CA GLU A 563 52.20 19.38 -27.20
C GLU A 563 53.27 20.34 -27.75
N GLN A 564 52.83 21.49 -28.27
CA GLN A 564 53.43 22.80 -28.03
C GLN A 564 52.46 23.94 -28.41
N ARG A 565 52.15 24.83 -27.45
CA ARG A 565 51.69 26.20 -27.73
C ARG A 565 52.90 27.04 -28.19
N PRO A 566 52.66 28.11 -28.95
CA PRO A 566 52.88 29.44 -28.37
C PRO A 566 51.81 30.50 -28.76
N ASP A 567 51.96 31.66 -28.13
CA ASP A 567 50.98 32.71 -27.84
C ASP A 567 50.70 33.75 -28.96
N ASP A 568 49.59 34.47 -28.73
CA ASP A 568 49.25 35.88 -29.07
C ASP A 568 49.27 36.42 -30.51
N GLU A 569 48.08 36.81 -31.03
CA GLU A 569 47.78 38.21 -31.41
C GLU A 569 46.29 38.46 -31.73
N ALA A 570 45.81 39.66 -31.42
CA ALA A 570 44.40 40.07 -31.35
C ALA A 570 43.95 40.96 -32.53
N SER A 571 42.74 40.74 -33.07
CA SER A 571 41.79 41.81 -33.50
C SER A 571 40.45 41.28 -34.08
N PRO A 572 39.37 42.10 -34.08
CA PRO A 572 38.06 41.70 -33.57
C PRO A 572 37.00 41.35 -34.62
N ARG A 573 36.06 40.48 -34.26
CA ARG A 573 34.77 40.31 -34.95
C ARG A 573 33.68 41.12 -34.21
N PRO A 574 32.81 41.86 -34.93
CA PRO A 574 31.82 42.73 -34.28
C PRO A 574 30.74 41.90 -33.57
N ALA A 575 30.67 42.08 -32.26
CA ALA A 575 29.58 41.61 -31.41
C ALA A 575 28.32 42.44 -31.66
N LEU A 576 27.24 41.78 -32.09
CA LEU A 576 25.90 42.35 -32.03
C LEU A 576 25.41 42.24 -30.57
N HIS A 577 25.55 43.32 -29.81
CA HIS A 577 24.96 43.44 -28.47
C HIS A 577 23.43 43.43 -28.57
N VAL A 578 22.80 42.37 -28.06
CA VAL A 578 21.42 42.44 -27.57
C VAL A 578 21.50 42.76 -26.08
N ARG A 579 21.13 43.99 -25.71
CA ARG A 579 20.87 44.35 -24.32
C ARG A 579 19.56 43.68 -23.88
N THR A 580 19.62 42.81 -22.89
CA THR A 580 18.46 42.46 -22.07
C THR A 580 18.67 43.03 -20.67
N ALA A 581 17.86 44.03 -20.32
CA ALA A 581 17.73 44.50 -18.96
C ALA A 581 16.77 43.54 -18.24
N CYS A 582 17.26 42.83 -17.22
CA CYS A 582 16.40 42.19 -16.22
C CYS A 582 16.19 43.19 -15.07
N GLY A 583 14.99 43.72 -14.95
CA GLY A 583 14.52 44.37 -13.73
C GLY A 583 13.73 43.36 -12.92
N GLU A 584 14.19 43.09 -11.69
CA GLU A 584 13.45 42.28 -10.71
C GLU A 584 12.19 43.02 -10.28
N THR A 585 11.06 42.31 -10.19
CA THR A 585 9.79 42.87 -9.72
C THR A 585 9.75 42.93 -8.20
N ALA A 586 9.22 44.03 -7.63
CA ALA A 586 9.09 44.31 -6.19
C ALA A 586 8.24 43.31 -5.36
N GLU A 587 7.74 42.26 -5.99
CA GLU A 587 6.99 41.15 -5.40
C GLU A 587 7.89 39.92 -5.18
N GLU A 588 8.90 39.74 -6.04
CA GLU A 588 9.96 38.73 -5.89
C GLU A 588 10.93 39.13 -4.76
N GLN A 589 11.26 40.43 -4.67
CA GLN A 589 12.07 40.99 -3.57
C GLN A 589 11.41 40.75 -2.21
N ARG A 590 10.09 40.96 -2.10
CA ARG A 590 9.35 40.76 -0.85
C ARG A 590 9.25 39.29 -0.43
N ARG A 591 9.18 38.39 -1.41
CA ARG A 591 9.19 36.95 -1.16
C ARG A 591 10.58 36.47 -0.71
N GLN A 592 11.63 37.04 -1.29
CA GLN A 592 13.00 36.76 -0.87
C GLN A 592 13.30 37.35 0.52
N ASP A 593 12.83 38.56 0.81
CA ASP A 593 12.96 39.18 2.14
C ASP A 593 12.20 38.39 3.24
N GLN A 594 11.05 37.80 2.89
CA GLN A 594 10.31 36.90 3.79
C GLN A 594 11.03 35.57 4.02
N LEU A 595 11.64 34.99 2.99
CA LEU A 595 12.43 33.77 3.12
C LEU A 595 13.70 34.03 3.95
N ASP A 596 14.38 35.15 3.72
CA ASP A 596 15.56 35.56 4.48
C ASP A 596 15.21 35.95 5.94
N GLN A 597 13.98 36.39 6.21
CA GLN A 597 13.49 36.59 7.59
C GLN A 597 13.25 35.26 8.32
N VAL A 598 12.71 34.26 7.63
CA VAL A 598 12.50 32.93 8.19
C VAL A 598 13.84 32.25 8.47
N GLN A 599 14.80 32.36 7.54
CA GLN A 599 16.14 31.80 7.73
C GLN A 599 16.93 32.49 8.86
N ARG A 600 16.78 33.80 9.06
CA ARG A 600 17.38 34.50 10.22
C ARG A 600 16.74 34.14 11.56
N ALA A 601 15.52 33.62 11.57
CA ALA A 601 14.85 33.15 12.79
C ALA A 601 15.30 31.72 13.18
N GLU A 602 15.73 30.91 12.22
CA GLU A 602 16.28 29.56 12.48
C GLU A 602 17.75 29.60 12.95
N ASP A 603 18.53 30.62 12.57
CA ASP A 603 19.96 30.73 12.90
C ASP A 603 20.28 31.48 14.23
N GLN A 604 19.29 31.76 15.09
CA GLN A 604 19.56 32.36 16.41
C GLN A 604 19.94 31.31 17.47
N PRO A 605 21.15 31.35 18.06
CA PRO A 605 21.50 30.50 19.19
C PRO A 605 20.68 30.90 20.43
N ALA A 606 20.05 29.89 21.06
CA ALA A 606 19.29 30.04 22.28
C ALA A 606 20.22 30.22 23.49
N ASP A 607 20.53 31.47 23.83
CA ASP A 607 21.04 31.88 25.14
C ASP A 607 20.75 33.38 25.37
N ALA A 608 19.56 33.70 25.91
CA ALA A 608 19.30 34.96 26.63
C ALA A 608 17.90 34.95 27.28
N GLU A 609 17.87 34.79 28.61
CA GLU A 609 16.69 34.94 29.46
C GLU A 609 16.48 36.43 29.82
N PRO A 610 15.28 37.02 29.66
CA PRO A 610 15.01 38.34 30.19
C PRO A 610 14.24 38.26 31.52
N GLN A 611 14.79 38.97 32.50
CA GLN A 611 14.29 39.15 33.86
C GLN A 611 12.85 39.68 33.90
N ARG A 612 12.06 39.10 34.80
CA ARG A 612 10.77 39.62 35.26
C ARG A 612 10.96 40.93 36.01
N GLN A 613 10.22 41.96 35.59
CA GLN A 613 9.91 43.12 36.42
C GLN A 613 8.44 42.99 36.86
N GLY A 614 8.24 42.91 38.18
CA GLY A 614 6.93 42.89 38.79
C GLY A 614 6.34 44.30 38.87
N ASP A 615 5.01 44.36 38.89
CA ASP A 615 4.30 45.44 39.54
C ASP A 615 3.03 44.90 40.22
N ALA A 616 2.83 45.43 41.42
CA ALA A 616 1.83 45.05 42.39
C ALA A 616 0.61 45.98 42.34
N GLY A 617 -0.52 45.46 42.82
CA GLY A 617 -1.75 46.19 43.15
C GLY A 617 -2.96 45.35 42.74
N GLY A 618 -3.91 44.98 43.58
CA GLY A 618 -4.31 45.43 44.90
C GLY A 618 -5.86 45.35 44.96
N ALA A 619 -6.40 45.02 46.14
CA ALA A 619 -7.82 45.10 46.55
C ALA A 619 -8.77 43.91 46.23
N GLU A 620 -8.84 42.97 47.18
CA GLU A 620 -9.92 42.84 48.19
C GLU A 620 -11.39 43.07 47.74
N PHE A 621 -12.21 41.99 47.71
CA PHE A 621 -13.56 41.97 48.31
C PHE A 621 -14.07 40.55 48.61
N GLN A 622 -14.87 40.45 49.67
CA GLN A 622 -15.18 39.28 50.48
C GLN A 622 -16.34 38.37 50.01
N ARG A 623 -16.41 37.19 50.66
CA ARG A 623 -17.55 36.24 50.87
C ARG A 623 -17.93 35.40 49.65
N GLY A 624 -18.00 34.07 49.67
CA GLY A 624 -18.18 33.08 50.73
C GLY A 624 -19.40 32.22 50.35
N PHE A 625 -19.19 30.94 50.03
CA PHE A 625 -20.07 29.76 50.25
C PHE A 625 -19.84 28.61 49.23
N GLU A 626 -19.71 27.41 49.81
CA GLU A 626 -20.07 26.07 49.32
C GLU A 626 -19.37 25.37 48.13
N LYS A 627 -18.57 24.37 48.53
CA LYS A 627 -18.48 22.97 48.05
C LYS A 627 -19.25 22.60 46.76
N GLY A 628 -18.51 22.00 45.83
CA GLY A 628 -19.06 21.12 44.79
C GLY A 628 -17.98 20.62 43.84
N ASP A 629 -17.60 19.36 44.00
CA ASP A 629 -16.66 18.60 43.18
C ASP A 629 -16.89 18.77 41.67
N ARG A 630 -15.81 19.00 40.91
CA ARG A 630 -15.76 18.75 39.47
C ARG A 630 -14.42 18.18 39.03
N HIS A 631 -14.53 17.00 38.42
CA HIS A 631 -13.76 16.42 37.32
C HIS A 631 -12.56 17.24 36.81
N HIS A 632 -11.37 16.64 36.92
CA HIS A 632 -10.21 17.00 36.09
C HIS A 632 -10.28 16.25 34.75
N HIS A 633 -10.43 17.03 33.69
CA HIS A 633 -10.00 16.66 32.33
C HIS A 633 -8.46 16.68 32.26
N PRO A 634 -7.81 15.73 31.56
CA PRO A 634 -6.41 15.89 31.19
C PRO A 634 -6.28 16.77 29.94
N GLU A 635 -5.25 17.61 29.98
CA GLU A 635 -4.79 18.61 29.02
C GLU A 635 -4.23 17.94 27.73
N PRO A 636 -4.29 18.59 26.54
CA PRO A 636 -3.91 17.94 25.29
C PRO A 636 -2.39 17.87 25.11
N GLU A 637 -1.89 16.65 24.86
CA GLU A 637 -0.50 16.37 24.49
C GLU A 637 -0.08 17.07 23.20
N ARG A 638 1.10 17.68 23.25
CA ARG A 638 1.83 18.20 22.07
C ARG A 638 2.29 17.01 21.22
N ARG A 639 1.93 17.02 19.94
CA ARG A 639 2.59 16.18 18.92
C ARG A 639 4.04 16.61 18.80
N GLN A 640 4.97 15.74 19.21
CA GLN A 640 6.36 15.80 18.79
C GLN A 640 6.52 14.99 17.51
N GLU A 641 6.94 15.67 16.44
CA GLU A 641 7.47 15.08 15.22
C GLU A 641 8.64 14.14 15.55
N GLN A 642 8.56 12.89 15.11
CA GLN A 642 9.67 11.94 15.14
C GLN A 642 10.18 11.73 13.71
N ASP A 643 11.34 12.31 13.44
CA ASP A 643 12.25 11.89 12.38
C ASP A 643 12.89 10.56 12.77
N GLY A 644 12.39 9.47 12.19
CA GLY A 644 12.95 8.13 12.32
C GLY A 644 13.36 7.60 10.94
N ALA A 645 14.63 7.77 10.58
CA ALA A 645 15.21 7.24 9.36
C ALA A 645 15.27 5.70 9.41
N PHE A 646 14.36 5.03 8.71
CA PHE A 646 14.38 3.57 8.52
C PHE A 646 15.42 3.17 7.46
N HIS A 647 16.41 2.40 7.88
CA HIS A 647 17.35 1.70 6.99
C HIS A 647 16.62 0.57 6.23
N ILE A 648 16.27 0.83 4.97
CA ILE A 648 15.70 -0.16 4.04
C ILE A 648 16.86 -0.85 3.31
N GLU A 649 17.29 -2.01 3.79
CA GLU A 649 18.16 -2.90 3.01
C GLU A 649 17.33 -3.76 2.02
N ARG A 650 17.33 -3.26 0.77
CA ARG A 650 17.23 -3.98 -0.52
C ARG A 650 16.03 -4.91 -0.74
N PRO A 651 15.04 -4.43 -1.53
CA PRO A 651 14.89 -4.96 -2.89
C PRO A 651 14.63 -3.81 -3.90
N PHE A 652 15.66 -3.01 -4.20
CA PHE A 652 15.52 -1.86 -5.13
C PHE A 652 16.52 -1.86 -6.29
N SER A 653 17.23 -2.97 -6.57
CA SER A 653 18.22 -3.01 -7.66
C SER A 653 17.57 -2.84 -9.04
N LEU A 654 16.42 -3.45 -9.27
CA LEU A 654 15.68 -3.33 -10.54
C LEU A 654 15.08 -1.93 -10.72
N LEU A 655 14.49 -1.34 -9.68
CA LEU A 655 13.91 -0.01 -9.76
C LEU A 655 14.99 1.07 -9.93
N ARG A 656 16.12 0.97 -9.22
CA ARG A 656 17.28 1.86 -9.43
C ARG A 656 17.84 1.74 -10.83
N THR A 657 17.90 0.53 -11.40
CA THR A 657 18.40 0.34 -12.77
C THR A 657 17.45 0.97 -13.80
N VAL A 658 16.14 0.83 -13.63
CA VAL A 658 15.14 1.45 -14.51
C VAL A 658 15.13 2.98 -14.40
N VAL A 659 15.20 3.52 -13.17
CA VAL A 659 15.29 4.97 -12.92
C VAL A 659 16.61 5.54 -13.43
N TRP A 660 17.72 4.83 -13.25
CA TRP A 660 19.03 5.22 -13.76
C TRP A 660 19.10 5.20 -15.29
N LEU A 661 18.50 4.21 -15.96
CA LEU A 661 18.36 4.20 -17.43
C LEU A 661 17.47 5.34 -17.94
N ALA A 662 16.39 5.68 -17.22
CA ALA A 662 15.50 6.79 -17.57
C ALA A 662 16.19 8.16 -17.39
N MET A 663 17.00 8.32 -16.34
CA MET A 663 17.78 9.54 -16.10
C MET A 663 18.96 9.67 -17.07
N ARG A 664 19.66 8.58 -17.40
CA ARG A 664 20.78 8.61 -18.36
C ARG A 664 20.33 8.96 -19.78
N ARG A 665 19.13 8.53 -20.20
CA ARG A 665 18.51 8.96 -21.46
C ARG A 665 18.13 10.44 -21.49
N SER A 666 17.84 11.03 -20.33
CA SER A 666 17.48 12.44 -20.20
C SER A 666 18.72 13.36 -20.15
N ALA A 667 19.86 12.84 -19.70
CA ALA A 667 21.14 13.55 -19.66
C ALA A 667 21.92 13.51 -20.99
N LEU A 668 21.73 12.48 -21.82
CA LEU A 668 22.32 12.38 -23.17
C LEU A 668 21.56 13.17 -24.25
N CYS A 669 20.57 13.96 -23.86
CA CYS A 669 19.69 14.71 -24.76
C CYS A 669 19.60 16.21 -24.40
N ARG A 670 20.43 16.66 -23.46
CA ARG A 670 20.87 18.05 -23.32
C ARG A 670 22.27 18.15 -23.91
#